data_AF-A0A7K1H5Y1-F1
#
_entry.id   AF-A0A7K1H5Y1-F1
#
_cell.length_a   1.000
_cell.length_b   1.000
_cell.length_c   1.000
_cell.angle_alpha   90.00
_cell.angle_beta   90.00
_cell.angle_gamma   90.00
#
_symmetry.space_group_name_H-M   'P 1'
#
loop_
_entity.id
_entity.type
_entity.pdbx_description
1 polymer ?
#
loop_
_entity_poly.entity_id
_entity_poly.type
_entity_poly.pdbx_seq_one_letter_code
_entity_poly.pdbx_strand_id
1 'polypeptide(L)'
;MFISAVYIRFYRSFNYDYLRKAHEGFAPDPWDVLEPRDLQYPFVRVPLEDGITTVVGANESGKSQLLAAVKHALTGLDIERSDFCRYSQFFAVDKSMAFPDFGLEFKHLDDEDRAAVAKAGRISTSHDGIDSFLLFRFNGKDPVIYLPEAEGWQQVAVKDKKALDSVLPRSFEIDAKVALPESVPIKYLAEAKTSIQTGPRKERYAFLSMIMENAASLFGNADAVPTAAPQLVSAFTAANTQTEKHERQLALADDLLLKVAKIDRIAFKELLKAVEDGRDGFANGIVEQMNRALAASLNFPKWWSQDHEFKLLLTLRDQDLVFTIRDRTGTEYSADERSGGLKYFLSYFVQYLAHEPPKSGIPEILLMDEPDAYLSSTGQQDLLRIFEDFADPQDPDRQPCQVVYVTHSPFLIDKNHGERIRVLEKGEGDEGTRVVRNAARNHYEPLRSAFGSFVAETTFISNCNLMLEGTSDQVLLAGMSARLRWQKTADMDNLDLNTLTLVPAGSAQHIPYMLYLARGRDVDRPAVIVLLDSDTAGNQAVKSLKKGPNGKPVIDPEFILQLGDLPADTVTSSNPTGVTAIEDLVPAPIGIAAVKRYAAEFLDPQQAQKLQALKPKDITFGDCAGTHDALEGAAARLVDGFHLDKVGFARSVLDVVRYENDLTQAAESMDANFRVLFRELRQLQRRALREAATEKTSAKIKRLKRSFLLDHPTWASREAALLLLDDIETGLDSSVDAEDLKSQIRSVRRDFTLDDEPTEPIPDFPGFRSALDKLVYREINEAQEA
;
A
#
# COMPACT_ATOMS: atom_id res chain seq x y z
N MET A 1 11.30 0.00 -22.31
CA MET A 1 9.91 0.12 -22.78
C MET A 1 8.89 -0.23 -21.69
N PHE A 2 7.74 0.46 -21.65
CA PHE A 2 6.57 0.10 -20.81
C PHE A 2 5.23 0.31 -21.56
N ILE A 3 4.13 -0.21 -21.02
CA ILE A 3 2.78 -0.02 -21.56
C ILE A 3 2.22 1.31 -21.02
N SER A 4 2.06 2.33 -21.86
CA SER A 4 1.57 3.65 -21.42
C SER A 4 0.05 3.82 -21.49
N ALA A 5 -0.66 2.98 -22.25
CA ALA A 5 -2.12 2.99 -22.27
C ALA A 5 -2.71 1.68 -22.78
N VAL A 6 -3.91 1.38 -22.28
CA VAL A 6 -4.75 0.25 -22.71
C VAL A 6 -5.95 0.80 -23.47
N TYR A 7 -6.25 0.21 -24.61
CA TYR A 7 -7.36 0.54 -25.49
C TYR A 7 -8.34 -0.63 -25.47
N ILE A 8 -9.58 -0.38 -25.04
CA ILE A 8 -10.61 -1.42 -24.95
C ILE A 8 -11.86 -0.98 -25.70
N ARG A 9 -12.37 -1.86 -26.56
CA ARG A 9 -13.63 -1.64 -27.27
C ARG A 9 -14.42 -2.94 -27.40
N PHE A 10 -15.71 -2.85 -27.11
CA PHE A 10 -16.68 -3.94 -27.15
C PHE A 10 -16.33 -5.17 -26.30
N TYR A 11 -15.78 -4.97 -25.10
CA TYR A 11 -15.41 -6.05 -24.17
C TYR A 11 -16.20 -5.98 -22.86
N ARG A 12 -17.10 -6.93 -22.63
CA ARG A 12 -17.90 -7.07 -21.39
C ARG A 12 -18.57 -5.75 -20.96
N SER A 13 -18.00 -5.03 -20.00
CA SER A 13 -18.50 -3.74 -19.50
C SER A 13 -17.99 -2.53 -20.31
N PHE A 14 -16.94 -2.68 -21.11
CA PHE A 14 -16.40 -1.64 -21.98
C PHE A 14 -17.12 -1.65 -23.33
N ASN A 15 -17.73 -0.53 -23.72
CA ASN A 15 -18.36 -0.38 -25.04
C ASN A 15 -17.44 0.39 -26.00
N TYR A 16 -17.55 1.71 -26.06
CA TYR A 16 -16.66 2.63 -26.75
C TYR A 16 -16.62 3.93 -25.94
N ASP A 17 -15.66 4.82 -26.20
CA ASP A 17 -15.58 6.10 -25.49
C ASP A 17 -16.70 7.05 -25.96
N TYR A 18 -17.84 6.95 -25.28
CA TYR A 18 -19.03 7.73 -25.58
C TYR A 18 -18.77 9.23 -25.43
N LEU A 19 -18.08 9.63 -24.37
CA LEU A 19 -17.78 11.04 -24.08
C LEU A 19 -16.87 11.64 -25.14
N ARG A 20 -15.84 10.91 -25.57
CA ARG A 20 -14.98 11.34 -26.69
C ARG A 20 -15.78 11.48 -27.98
N LYS A 21 -16.67 10.53 -28.29
CA LYS A 21 -17.49 10.57 -29.50
C LYS A 21 -18.49 11.72 -29.52
N ALA A 22 -19.04 12.08 -28.35
CA ALA A 22 -20.04 13.15 -28.21
C ALA A 22 -19.45 14.57 -28.15
N HIS A 23 -18.14 14.70 -27.96
CA HIS A 23 -17.47 15.99 -27.87
C HIS A 23 -17.48 16.75 -29.20
N GLU A 24 -17.74 18.07 -29.20
CA GLU A 24 -17.88 18.88 -30.42
C GLU A 24 -16.63 18.86 -31.32
N GLY A 25 -15.45 18.77 -30.71
CA GLY A 25 -14.15 18.66 -31.39
C GLY A 25 -13.69 17.23 -31.70
N PHE A 26 -14.60 16.24 -31.74
CA PHE A 26 -14.23 14.85 -31.99
C PHE A 26 -13.59 14.65 -33.37
N ALA A 27 -12.40 14.07 -33.37
CA ALA A 27 -11.75 13.52 -34.56
C ALA A 27 -11.36 12.05 -34.29
N PRO A 28 -11.70 11.11 -35.20
CA PRO A 28 -11.38 9.71 -35.03
C PRO A 28 -9.89 9.47 -35.27
N ASP A 29 -9.27 8.61 -34.46
CA ASP A 29 -7.98 8.03 -34.80
C ASP A 29 -8.15 6.96 -35.90
N PRO A 30 -7.09 6.58 -36.64
CA PRO A 30 -7.18 5.55 -37.67
C PRO A 30 -7.77 4.22 -37.19
N TRP A 31 -7.51 3.83 -35.93
CA TRP A 31 -8.04 2.60 -35.32
C TRP A 31 -9.50 2.73 -34.81
N ASP A 32 -10.04 3.94 -34.72
CA ASP A 32 -11.42 4.17 -34.27
C ASP A 32 -12.47 3.82 -35.35
N VAL A 33 -12.03 3.60 -36.59
CA VAL A 33 -12.90 3.36 -37.75
C VAL A 33 -13.10 1.87 -37.99
N LEU A 34 -14.36 1.43 -38.04
CA LEU A 34 -14.75 0.05 -38.33
C LEU A 34 -15.01 -0.14 -39.84
N GLU A 35 -14.13 -0.91 -40.50
CA GLU A 35 -14.32 -1.32 -41.89
C GLU A 35 -15.38 -2.42 -42.04
N PRO A 36 -16.13 -2.48 -43.16
CA PRO A 36 -16.06 -1.60 -44.34
C PRO A 36 -17.08 -0.44 -44.32
N ARG A 37 -17.71 -0.15 -43.17
CA ARG A 37 -18.82 0.81 -43.07
C ARG A 37 -18.40 2.22 -42.64
N ASP A 38 -17.09 2.47 -42.50
CA ASP A 38 -16.48 3.72 -42.00
C ASP A 38 -17.12 4.25 -40.71
N LEU A 39 -17.52 3.31 -39.86
CA LEU A 39 -18.24 3.58 -38.62
C LEU A 39 -17.25 3.98 -37.51
N GLN A 40 -17.40 5.17 -36.94
CA GLN A 40 -16.47 5.73 -35.95
C GLN A 40 -16.88 5.35 -34.51
N TYR A 41 -16.09 4.52 -33.85
CA TYR A 41 -16.29 4.07 -32.47
C TYR A 41 -14.96 4.14 -31.72
N PRO A 42 -14.70 5.26 -31.02
CA PRO A 42 -13.42 5.45 -30.36
C PRO A 42 -13.22 4.46 -29.22
N PHE A 43 -11.99 3.99 -29.04
CA PHE A 43 -11.65 3.12 -27.91
C PHE A 43 -11.75 3.85 -26.58
N VAL A 44 -12.19 3.13 -25.54
CA VAL A 44 -11.97 3.58 -24.16
C VAL A 44 -10.48 3.45 -23.86
N ARG A 45 -9.82 4.59 -23.64
CA ARG A 45 -8.37 4.66 -23.37
C ARG A 45 -8.13 4.81 -21.86
N VAL A 46 -7.45 3.83 -21.26
CA VAL A 46 -7.00 3.89 -19.88
C VAL A 46 -5.48 4.12 -19.86
N PRO A 47 -4.99 5.31 -19.48
CA PRO A 47 -3.55 5.55 -19.37
C PRO A 47 -2.96 4.77 -18.19
N LEU A 48 -1.72 4.31 -18.32
CA LEU A 48 -0.95 3.62 -17.28
C LEU A 48 0.37 4.37 -17.03
N GLU A 49 0.86 4.30 -15.80
CA GLU A 49 2.18 4.80 -15.40
C GLU A 49 3.27 3.74 -15.65
N ASP A 50 4.52 4.16 -15.80
CA ASP A 50 5.69 3.28 -16.02
C ASP A 50 5.99 2.38 -14.81
N GLY A 51 5.78 2.89 -13.59
CA GLY A 51 5.84 2.15 -12.34
C GLY A 51 4.48 1.52 -11.98
N ILE A 52 3.74 2.16 -11.06
CA ILE A 52 2.50 1.61 -10.50
C ILE A 52 1.28 2.37 -11.02
N THR A 53 0.26 1.61 -11.43
CA THR A 53 -1.10 2.14 -11.68
C THR A 53 -2.12 1.45 -10.78
N THR A 54 -2.83 2.26 -9.99
CA THR A 54 -3.92 1.81 -9.12
C THR A 54 -5.25 2.12 -9.78
N VAL A 55 -6.10 1.11 -9.98
CA VAL A 55 -7.40 1.29 -10.62
C VAL A 55 -8.53 1.03 -9.61
N VAL A 56 -9.38 2.03 -9.43
CA VAL A 56 -10.47 2.01 -8.45
C VAL A 56 -11.79 2.37 -9.12
N GLY A 57 -12.89 2.00 -8.48
CA GLY A 57 -14.23 2.19 -9.05
C GLY A 57 -15.26 1.30 -8.40
N ALA A 58 -16.54 1.67 -8.54
CA ALA A 58 -17.66 0.90 -8.02
C ALA A 58 -17.73 -0.53 -8.58
N ASN A 59 -18.59 -1.38 -8.00
CA ASN A 59 -18.82 -2.72 -8.54
C ASN A 59 -19.29 -2.61 -10.00
N GLU A 60 -18.88 -3.56 -10.84
CA GLU A 60 -19.22 -3.60 -12.27
C GLU A 60 -18.65 -2.47 -13.14
N SER A 61 -17.73 -1.65 -12.61
CA SER A 61 -17.11 -0.55 -13.37
C SER A 61 -16.04 -0.97 -14.37
N GLY A 62 -15.78 -2.27 -14.58
CA GLY A 62 -14.80 -2.75 -15.55
C GLY A 62 -13.37 -2.99 -15.02
N LYS A 63 -13.15 -2.96 -13.71
CA LYS A 63 -11.82 -3.11 -13.09
C LYS A 63 -11.09 -4.40 -13.45
N SER A 64 -11.64 -5.57 -13.10
CA SER A 64 -11.03 -6.87 -13.44
C SER A 64 -10.95 -7.08 -14.96
N GLN A 65 -11.91 -6.52 -15.70
CA GLN A 65 -11.92 -6.54 -17.16
C GLN A 65 -10.74 -5.76 -17.76
N LEU A 66 -10.28 -4.68 -17.13
CA LEU A 66 -9.09 -3.95 -17.58
C LEU A 66 -7.83 -4.82 -17.52
N LEU A 67 -7.62 -5.56 -16.42
CA LEU A 67 -6.47 -6.47 -16.28
C LEU A 67 -6.51 -7.59 -17.35
N ALA A 68 -7.69 -8.18 -17.56
CA ALA A 68 -7.89 -9.18 -18.60
C ALA A 68 -7.60 -8.60 -19.99
N ALA A 69 -8.04 -7.36 -20.27
CA ALA A 69 -7.77 -6.68 -21.54
C ALA A 69 -6.27 -6.49 -21.80
N VAL A 70 -5.47 -6.16 -20.77
CA VAL A 70 -4.00 -6.11 -20.90
C VAL A 70 -3.45 -7.47 -21.34
N LYS A 71 -3.85 -8.56 -20.68
CA LYS A 71 -3.41 -9.92 -21.04
C LYS A 71 -3.83 -10.34 -22.45
N HIS A 72 -5.08 -10.06 -22.82
CA HIS A 72 -5.61 -10.37 -24.15
C HIS A 72 -4.88 -9.57 -25.24
N ALA A 73 -4.55 -8.31 -24.97
CA ALA A 73 -3.82 -7.48 -25.92
C ALA A 73 -2.36 -7.92 -26.09
N LEU A 74 -1.69 -8.34 -25.00
CA LEU A 74 -0.33 -8.89 -25.05
C LEU A 74 -0.30 -10.23 -25.80
N THR A 75 -1.12 -11.19 -25.37
CA THR A 75 -1.02 -12.59 -25.84
C THR A 75 -1.84 -12.90 -27.08
N GLY A 76 -3.00 -12.24 -27.24
CA GLY A 76 -4.01 -12.62 -28.23
C GLY A 76 -4.72 -13.96 -27.94
N LEU A 77 -4.58 -14.49 -26.72
CA LEU A 77 -5.16 -15.76 -26.28
C LEU A 77 -6.37 -15.53 -25.35
N ASP A 78 -7.16 -16.59 -25.16
CA ASP A 78 -8.33 -16.64 -24.26
C ASP A 78 -9.41 -15.59 -24.54
N ILE A 79 -9.57 -15.19 -25.81
CA ILE A 79 -10.60 -14.24 -26.24
C ILE A 79 -11.80 -15.01 -26.76
N GLU A 80 -12.95 -14.92 -26.10
CA GLU A 80 -14.18 -15.56 -26.53
C GLU A 80 -15.18 -14.57 -27.13
N ARG A 81 -16.07 -15.06 -28.00
CA ARG A 81 -17.22 -14.26 -28.48
C ARG A 81 -18.21 -13.94 -27.35
N SER A 82 -18.27 -14.77 -26.32
CA SER A 82 -19.08 -14.58 -25.12
C SER A 82 -18.68 -13.32 -24.34
N ASP A 83 -17.44 -12.84 -24.53
CA ASP A 83 -16.90 -11.64 -23.92
C ASP A 83 -17.30 -10.35 -24.64
N PHE A 84 -17.97 -10.42 -25.79
CA PHE A 84 -18.41 -9.22 -26.50
C PHE A 84 -19.39 -8.39 -25.65
N CYS A 85 -19.20 -7.07 -25.66
CA CYS A 85 -19.97 -6.15 -24.85
C CYS A 85 -21.47 -6.24 -25.16
N ARG A 86 -22.27 -6.54 -24.13
CA ARG A 86 -23.73 -6.68 -24.24
C ARG A 86 -24.45 -5.36 -24.45
N TYR A 87 -23.80 -4.24 -24.13
CA TYR A 87 -24.30 -2.89 -24.38
C TYR A 87 -24.04 -2.43 -25.82
N SER A 88 -23.22 -3.15 -26.57
CA SER A 88 -22.91 -2.78 -27.95
C SER A 88 -24.12 -3.06 -28.85
N GLN A 89 -24.47 -2.09 -29.70
CA GLN A 89 -25.44 -2.27 -30.78
C GLN A 89 -25.03 -3.34 -31.80
N PHE A 90 -23.77 -3.78 -31.78
CA PHE A 90 -23.26 -4.86 -32.64
C PHE A 90 -23.41 -6.25 -32.00
N PHE A 91 -24.00 -6.35 -30.80
CA PHE A 91 -24.29 -7.63 -30.16
C PHE A 91 -25.39 -8.37 -30.93
N ALA A 92 -25.01 -9.36 -31.74
CA ALA A 92 -25.90 -10.14 -32.60
C ALA A 92 -26.00 -11.60 -32.15
N VAL A 93 -27.16 -12.24 -32.38
CA VAL A 93 -27.44 -13.66 -32.03
C VAL A 93 -27.29 -14.60 -33.24
N ASP A 94 -26.61 -14.14 -34.30
CA ASP A 94 -26.35 -14.93 -35.51
C ASP A 94 -24.87 -15.35 -35.62
N LYS A 95 -24.51 -16.01 -36.73
CA LYS A 95 -23.15 -16.55 -36.96
C LYS A 95 -22.07 -15.46 -37.05
N SER A 96 -22.43 -14.17 -37.10
CA SER A 96 -21.53 -13.02 -37.27
C SER A 96 -21.07 -12.35 -35.97
N MET A 97 -21.40 -12.91 -34.80
CA MET A 97 -20.97 -12.37 -33.51
C MET A 97 -19.45 -12.13 -33.48
N ALA A 98 -19.07 -10.85 -33.33
CA ALA A 98 -17.69 -10.39 -33.37
C ALA A 98 -16.94 -10.71 -32.07
N PHE A 99 -15.62 -10.71 -32.15
CA PHE A 99 -14.76 -10.70 -30.97
C PHE A 99 -14.51 -9.24 -30.52
N PRO A 100 -14.24 -9.03 -29.22
CA PRO A 100 -13.82 -7.73 -28.70
C PRO A 100 -12.53 -7.23 -29.35
N ASP A 101 -12.30 -5.91 -29.29
CA ASP A 101 -11.07 -5.28 -29.77
C ASP A 101 -10.21 -4.79 -28.59
N PHE A 102 -8.91 -5.00 -28.71
CA PHE A 102 -7.94 -4.59 -27.71
C PHE A 102 -6.75 -3.89 -28.35
N GLY A 103 -6.14 -2.95 -27.63
CA GLY A 103 -4.87 -2.37 -28.01
C GLY A 103 -4.02 -1.88 -26.84
N LEU A 104 -2.74 -1.69 -27.11
CA LEU A 104 -1.74 -1.21 -26.17
C LEU A 104 -0.88 -0.15 -26.84
N GLU A 105 -0.56 0.92 -26.12
CA GLU A 105 0.47 1.88 -26.49
C GLU A 105 1.72 1.59 -25.68
N PHE A 106 2.87 1.52 -26.34
CA PHE A 106 4.18 1.31 -25.74
C PHE A 106 5.04 2.55 -25.93
N LYS A 107 5.82 2.91 -24.92
CA LYS A 107 6.76 4.05 -24.96
C LYS A 107 8.13 3.69 -24.40
N HIS A 108 9.10 4.58 -24.60
CA HIS A 108 10.49 4.42 -24.15
C HIS A 108 11.14 3.18 -24.76
N LEU A 109 11.07 3.08 -26.09
CA LEU A 109 11.69 2.00 -26.85
C LEU A 109 13.22 2.18 -26.84
N ASP A 110 13.95 1.11 -26.59
CA ASP A 110 15.39 1.06 -26.85
C ASP A 110 15.70 0.61 -28.28
N ASP A 111 16.99 0.45 -28.60
CA ASP A 111 17.43 0.04 -29.94
C ASP A 111 17.06 -1.41 -30.28
N GLU A 112 17.02 -2.30 -29.29
CA GLU A 112 16.63 -3.69 -29.48
C GLU A 112 15.12 -3.80 -29.70
N ASP A 113 14.33 -3.04 -28.94
CA ASP A 113 12.89 -2.92 -29.10
C ASP A 113 12.54 -2.44 -30.52
N ARG A 114 13.18 -1.36 -30.99
CA ARG A 114 13.01 -0.82 -32.35
C ARG A 114 13.32 -1.86 -33.41
N ALA A 115 14.43 -2.59 -33.26
CA ALA A 115 14.84 -3.62 -34.21
C ALA A 115 13.84 -4.79 -34.26
N ALA A 116 13.32 -5.22 -33.10
CA ALA A 116 12.32 -6.29 -33.00
C ALA A 116 11.00 -5.90 -33.66
N VAL A 117 10.49 -4.68 -33.42
CA VAL A 117 9.28 -4.14 -34.05
C VAL A 117 9.44 -4.04 -35.57
N ALA A 118 10.57 -3.50 -36.04
CA ALA A 118 10.88 -3.41 -37.46
C ALA A 118 10.91 -4.79 -38.14
N LYS A 119 11.51 -5.78 -37.48
CA LYS A 119 11.54 -7.17 -37.94
C LYS A 119 10.14 -7.80 -37.96
N ALA A 120 9.32 -7.55 -36.94
CA ALA A 120 7.95 -8.03 -36.85
C ALA A 120 7.08 -7.56 -38.03
N GLY A 121 7.22 -6.28 -38.42
CA GLY A 121 6.52 -5.68 -39.56
C GLY A 121 7.18 -5.90 -40.93
N ARG A 122 8.44 -6.37 -40.96
CA ARG A 122 9.35 -6.36 -42.13
C ARG A 122 9.48 -4.97 -42.77
N ILE A 123 9.75 -3.97 -41.93
CA ILE A 123 9.81 -2.58 -42.34
C ILE A 123 11.24 -2.25 -42.78
N SER A 124 11.40 -1.73 -44.00
CA SER A 124 12.70 -1.59 -44.68
C SER A 124 13.34 -0.19 -44.59
N THR A 125 12.64 0.81 -44.05
CA THR A 125 13.14 2.18 -43.84
C THR A 125 13.92 2.31 -42.52
N SER A 126 14.63 3.43 -42.30
CA SER A 126 15.23 3.71 -40.98
C SER A 126 14.13 3.97 -39.96
N HIS A 127 14.29 3.39 -38.76
CA HIS A 127 13.39 3.52 -37.60
C HIS A 127 14.03 4.33 -36.47
N ASP A 128 15.12 5.04 -36.77
CA ASP A 128 15.82 5.88 -35.81
C ASP A 128 14.89 7.02 -35.36
N GLY A 129 14.66 7.13 -34.05
CA GLY A 129 13.81 8.17 -33.45
C GLY A 129 12.36 7.76 -33.18
N ILE A 130 11.95 6.52 -33.45
CA ILE A 130 10.66 5.99 -32.96
C ILE A 130 10.79 5.68 -31.47
N ASP A 131 10.05 6.43 -30.64
CA ASP A 131 10.00 6.24 -29.18
C ASP A 131 8.75 5.49 -28.71
N SER A 132 7.75 5.33 -29.58
CA SER A 132 6.49 4.66 -29.25
C SER A 132 5.89 3.89 -30.43
N PHE A 133 5.08 2.87 -30.12
CA PHE A 133 4.22 2.19 -31.09
C PHE A 133 2.91 1.77 -30.43
N LEU A 134 1.86 1.56 -31.23
CA LEU A 134 0.62 0.95 -30.78
C LEU A 134 0.46 -0.43 -31.38
N LEU A 135 -0.05 -1.38 -30.60
CA LEU A 135 -0.43 -2.71 -31.01
C LEU A 135 -1.95 -2.85 -30.87
N PHE A 136 -2.65 -3.26 -31.93
CA PHE A 136 -4.08 -3.55 -31.88
C PHE A 136 -4.39 -4.96 -32.35
N ARG A 137 -5.40 -5.57 -31.73
CA ARG A 137 -6.00 -6.85 -32.12
C ARG A 137 -7.49 -6.61 -32.35
N PHE A 138 -7.88 -6.66 -33.62
CA PHE A 138 -9.26 -6.38 -34.03
C PHE A 138 -10.02 -7.67 -34.32
N ASN A 139 -11.20 -7.85 -33.73
CA ASN A 139 -12.14 -8.92 -34.04
C ASN A 139 -11.47 -10.32 -34.12
N GLY A 140 -10.57 -10.62 -33.18
CA GLY A 140 -9.86 -11.90 -33.09
C GLY A 140 -8.89 -12.18 -34.25
N LYS A 141 -8.52 -11.18 -35.05
CA LYS A 141 -7.56 -11.28 -36.16
C LYS A 141 -6.11 -11.13 -35.67
N ASP A 142 -5.18 -11.33 -36.60
CA ASP A 142 -3.76 -11.06 -36.39
C ASP A 142 -3.49 -9.61 -35.98
N PRO A 143 -2.50 -9.37 -35.10
CA PRO A 143 -2.20 -8.04 -34.61
C PRO A 143 -1.72 -7.10 -35.70
N VAL A 144 -1.98 -5.81 -35.50
CA VAL A 144 -1.57 -4.70 -36.35
C VAL A 144 -0.81 -3.69 -35.49
N ILE A 145 0.29 -3.17 -36.01
CA ILE A 145 1.12 -2.15 -35.36
C ILE A 145 0.84 -0.79 -36.02
N TYR A 146 0.75 0.27 -35.23
CA TYR A 146 0.75 1.65 -35.70
C TYR A 146 2.01 2.36 -35.22
N LEU A 147 2.75 2.96 -36.16
CA LEU A 147 3.95 3.75 -35.89
C LEU A 147 3.68 5.24 -36.13
N PRO A 148 4.16 6.13 -35.26
CA PRO A 148 4.00 7.56 -35.44
C PRO A 148 4.85 8.06 -36.62
N GLU A 149 4.28 8.88 -37.49
CA GLU A 149 4.97 9.60 -38.56
C GLU A 149 4.86 11.13 -38.35
N ALA A 150 5.60 11.93 -39.15
CA ALA A 150 5.56 13.39 -39.05
C ALA A 150 4.14 13.98 -39.19
N GLU A 151 3.30 13.34 -40.01
CA GLU A 151 1.88 13.65 -40.16
C GLU A 151 1.05 12.36 -40.12
N GLY A 152 0.67 11.92 -38.92
CA GLY A 152 -0.27 10.81 -38.72
C GLY A 152 0.37 9.49 -38.30
N TRP A 153 -0.15 8.38 -38.82
CA TRP A 153 0.20 7.03 -38.39
C TRP A 153 0.41 6.08 -39.57
N GLN A 154 1.49 5.31 -39.53
CA GLN A 154 1.73 4.21 -40.44
C GLN A 154 1.14 2.92 -39.87
N GLN A 155 0.21 2.29 -40.60
CA GLN A 155 -0.32 0.97 -40.24
C GLN A 155 0.56 -0.14 -40.82
N VAL A 156 1.01 -1.07 -39.97
CA VAL A 156 1.90 -2.18 -40.32
C VAL A 156 1.30 -3.50 -39.86
N ALA A 157 1.06 -4.41 -40.81
CA ALA A 157 0.63 -5.77 -40.48
C ALA A 157 1.80 -6.59 -39.92
N VAL A 158 1.57 -7.33 -38.83
CA VAL A 158 2.58 -8.19 -38.20
C VAL A 158 2.80 -9.44 -39.06
N LYS A 159 4.02 -9.61 -39.59
CA LYS A 159 4.41 -10.73 -40.46
C LYS A 159 5.31 -11.75 -39.76
N ASP A 160 6.02 -11.34 -38.72
CA ASP A 160 6.81 -12.23 -37.86
C ASP A 160 6.35 -12.09 -36.41
N LYS A 161 5.46 -13.02 -35.98
CA LYS A 161 4.92 -13.05 -34.63
C LYS A 161 6.00 -13.31 -33.58
N LYS A 162 7.01 -14.13 -33.88
CA LYS A 162 8.07 -14.44 -32.92
C LYS A 162 8.94 -13.22 -32.62
N ALA A 163 9.18 -12.37 -33.61
CA ALA A 163 9.89 -11.11 -33.41
C ALA A 163 9.07 -10.11 -32.58
N LEU A 164 7.74 -10.12 -32.71
CA LEU A 164 6.88 -9.33 -31.84
C LEU A 164 6.87 -9.88 -30.41
N ASP A 165 6.67 -11.18 -30.24
CA ASP A 165 6.61 -11.83 -28.93
C ASP A 165 7.94 -11.72 -28.16
N SER A 166 9.07 -11.48 -28.83
CA SER A 166 10.37 -11.26 -28.17
C SER A 166 10.52 -9.86 -27.56
N VAL A 167 9.68 -8.90 -27.94
CA VAL A 167 9.71 -7.53 -27.38
C VAL A 167 8.57 -7.27 -26.41
N LEU A 168 7.40 -7.91 -26.59
CA LEU A 168 6.24 -7.66 -25.74
C LEU A 168 6.50 -8.01 -24.26
N PRO A 169 6.11 -7.13 -23.32
CA PRO A 169 6.23 -7.41 -21.89
C PRO A 169 5.50 -8.67 -21.48
N ARG A 170 6.07 -9.41 -20.51
CA ARG A 170 5.42 -10.60 -19.95
C ARG A 170 4.55 -10.23 -18.77
N SER A 171 3.27 -10.60 -18.83
CA SER A 171 2.38 -10.44 -17.68
C SER A 171 2.49 -11.63 -16.72
N PHE A 172 2.50 -11.36 -15.42
CA PHE A 172 2.38 -12.40 -14.39
C PHE A 172 1.48 -11.91 -13.24
N GLU A 173 1.09 -12.85 -12.37
CA GLU A 173 0.24 -12.60 -11.20
C GLU A 173 0.81 -13.36 -9.99
N ILE A 174 0.43 -12.95 -8.78
CA ILE A 174 0.77 -13.63 -7.54
C ILE A 174 -0.49 -14.32 -6.98
N ASP A 175 -0.42 -15.64 -6.77
CA ASP A 175 -1.54 -16.41 -6.21
C ASP A 175 -1.43 -16.47 -4.68
N ALA A 176 -1.85 -15.40 -4.01
CA ALA A 176 -1.81 -15.31 -2.55
C ALA A 176 -2.80 -16.25 -1.82
N LYS A 177 -3.67 -16.99 -2.56
CA LYS A 177 -4.56 -18.00 -1.97
C LYS A 177 -3.82 -19.29 -1.62
N VAL A 178 -2.61 -19.49 -2.15
CA VAL A 178 -1.75 -20.63 -1.81
C VAL A 178 -0.99 -20.33 -0.53
N ALA A 179 -1.47 -20.81 0.62
CA ALA A 179 -0.75 -20.68 1.89
C ALA A 179 0.41 -21.68 1.98
N LEU A 180 1.46 -21.35 2.75
CA LEU A 180 2.50 -22.32 3.12
C LEU A 180 1.87 -23.58 3.74
N PRO A 181 2.44 -24.77 3.48
CA PRO A 181 1.96 -26.00 4.09
C PRO A 181 2.33 -26.03 5.59
N GLU A 182 1.58 -26.79 6.37
CA GLU A 182 1.93 -27.05 7.79
C GLU A 182 3.33 -27.65 7.92
N SER A 183 3.67 -28.60 7.05
CA SER A 183 4.98 -29.24 7.02
C SER A 183 5.39 -29.67 5.62
N VAL A 184 6.70 -29.89 5.47
CA VAL A 184 7.31 -30.40 4.25
C VAL A 184 8.17 -31.62 4.61
N PRO A 185 7.98 -32.77 3.93
CA PRO A 185 8.86 -33.90 4.11
C PRO A 185 10.31 -33.55 3.74
N ILE A 186 11.28 -33.87 4.60
CA ILE A 186 12.70 -33.57 4.34
C ILE A 186 13.15 -34.24 3.04
N LYS A 187 12.64 -35.45 2.78
CA LYS A 187 12.90 -36.20 1.55
C LYS A 187 12.49 -35.44 0.28
N TYR A 188 11.37 -34.71 0.32
CA TYR A 188 10.92 -33.86 -0.79
C TYR A 188 11.93 -32.75 -1.10
N LEU A 189 12.51 -32.14 -0.07
CA LEU A 189 13.51 -31.07 -0.23
C LEU A 189 14.89 -31.60 -0.64
N ALA A 190 15.25 -32.80 -0.18
CA ALA A 190 16.52 -33.45 -0.47
C ALA A 190 16.64 -33.96 -1.92
N GLU A 191 15.53 -34.36 -2.55
CA GLU A 191 15.48 -34.89 -3.92
C GLU A 191 15.17 -33.79 -4.95
N ALA A 192 15.81 -33.83 -6.13
CA ALA A 192 15.58 -32.84 -7.18
C ALA A 192 14.33 -33.19 -8.01
N LYS A 193 13.24 -32.43 -7.79
CA LYS A 193 11.97 -32.33 -8.55
C LYS A 193 11.35 -33.64 -9.11
N THR A 194 10.11 -33.91 -8.67
CA THR A 194 9.06 -34.83 -9.22
C THR A 194 9.04 -36.32 -8.86
N SER A 195 9.98 -36.87 -8.08
CA SER A 195 9.99 -38.32 -7.77
C SER A 195 9.14 -38.76 -6.58
N ILE A 196 8.77 -37.87 -5.65
CA ILE A 196 8.08 -38.25 -4.42
C ILE A 196 6.64 -37.79 -4.44
N GLN A 197 5.74 -38.73 -4.68
CA GLN A 197 4.34 -38.57 -4.29
C GLN A 197 4.26 -38.51 -2.78
N THR A 198 3.63 -37.46 -2.25
CA THR A 198 3.39 -37.30 -0.81
C THR A 198 2.09 -36.54 -0.62
N GLY A 199 1.30 -36.99 0.37
CA GLY A 199 0.17 -36.26 0.88
C GLY A 199 0.52 -35.42 2.13
N PRO A 200 -0.45 -34.63 2.62
CA PRO A 200 -0.35 -33.90 3.88
C PRO A 200 0.08 -34.80 5.04
N ARG A 201 0.85 -34.23 6.00
CA ARG A 201 1.36 -34.98 7.16
C ARG A 201 0.27 -35.69 7.95
N LYS A 202 -0.88 -35.04 8.16
CA LYS A 202 -2.02 -35.62 8.89
C LYS A 202 -2.51 -36.93 8.27
N GLU A 203 -2.57 -37.02 6.95
CA GLU A 203 -3.04 -38.22 6.25
C GLU A 203 -2.00 -39.34 6.30
N ARG A 204 -0.70 -39.00 6.16
CA ARG A 204 0.41 -39.94 6.38
C ARG A 204 0.43 -40.50 7.80
N TYR A 205 0.23 -39.64 8.80
CA TYR A 205 0.12 -40.05 10.19
C TYR A 205 -1.11 -40.94 10.42
N ALA A 206 -2.27 -40.59 9.88
CA ALA A 206 -3.48 -41.40 9.99
C ALA A 206 -3.29 -42.81 9.41
N PHE A 207 -2.58 -42.94 8.29
CA PHE A 207 -2.22 -44.23 7.72
C PHE A 207 -1.27 -45.03 8.63
N LEU A 208 -0.22 -44.40 9.16
CA LEU A 208 0.72 -45.05 10.08
C LEU A 208 0.00 -45.52 11.36
N SER A 209 -0.82 -44.65 11.97
CA SER A 209 -1.59 -44.97 13.16
C SER A 209 -2.56 -46.11 12.91
N MET A 210 -3.27 -46.12 11.77
CA MET A 210 -4.14 -47.23 11.39
C MET A 210 -3.38 -48.55 11.31
N ILE A 211 -2.18 -48.57 10.73
CA ILE A 211 -1.32 -49.77 10.68
C ILE A 211 -0.91 -50.21 12.08
N MET A 212 -0.44 -49.28 12.91
CA MET A 212 0.07 -49.59 14.25
C MET A 212 -1.04 -50.07 15.20
N GLU A 213 -2.19 -49.41 15.19
CA GLU A 213 -3.36 -49.77 16.01
C GLU A 213 -3.92 -51.15 15.61
N ASN A 214 -3.82 -51.51 14.33
CA ASN A 214 -4.29 -52.80 13.82
C ASN A 214 -3.14 -53.80 13.62
N ALA A 215 -1.94 -53.56 14.13
CA ALA A 215 -0.77 -54.38 13.79
C ALA A 215 -0.95 -55.86 14.19
N ALA A 216 -1.55 -56.13 15.35
CA ALA A 216 -1.80 -57.49 15.82
C ALA A 216 -2.85 -58.23 14.96
N SER A 217 -3.87 -57.51 14.45
CA SER A 217 -4.90 -58.10 13.58
C SER A 217 -4.45 -58.23 12.13
N LEU A 218 -3.65 -57.26 11.64
CA LEU A 218 -3.13 -57.23 10.27
C LEU A 218 -1.95 -58.19 10.06
N PHE A 219 -1.01 -58.26 11.01
CA PHE A 219 0.24 -59.01 10.87
C PHE A 219 0.38 -60.17 11.85
N GLY A 220 -0.65 -60.46 12.66
CA GLY A 220 -0.66 -61.62 13.56
C GLY A 220 -0.84 -62.97 12.85
N ASN A 221 -1.41 -62.98 11.64
CA ASN A 221 -1.51 -64.16 10.77
C ASN A 221 -1.28 -63.77 9.30
N ALA A 222 -0.61 -64.61 8.52
CA ALA A 222 -0.31 -64.38 7.11
C ALA A 222 -1.57 -64.20 6.24
N ASP A 223 -2.69 -64.84 6.62
CA ASP A 223 -3.96 -64.76 5.88
C ASP A 223 -4.77 -63.47 6.17
N ALA A 224 -4.39 -62.67 7.16
CA ALA A 224 -5.14 -61.47 7.53
C ALA A 224 -4.89 -60.29 6.58
N VAL A 225 -3.69 -60.21 5.99
CA VAL A 225 -3.30 -59.12 5.08
C VAL A 225 -4.14 -59.10 3.80
N PRO A 226 -4.37 -60.23 3.08
CA PRO A 226 -5.25 -60.24 1.91
C PRO A 226 -6.68 -59.77 2.20
N THR A 227 -7.23 -60.06 3.38
CA THR A 227 -8.58 -59.64 3.76
C THR A 227 -8.66 -58.13 4.03
N ALA A 228 -7.62 -57.55 4.63
CA ALA A 228 -7.54 -56.10 4.89
C ALA A 228 -7.05 -55.28 3.69
N ALA A 229 -6.60 -55.93 2.61
CA ALA A 229 -5.98 -55.28 1.46
C ALA A 229 -6.80 -54.11 0.85
N PRO A 230 -8.14 -54.19 0.66
CA PRO A 230 -8.90 -53.07 0.12
C PRO A 230 -8.84 -51.81 1.01
N GLN A 231 -8.88 -51.99 2.33
CA GLN A 231 -8.80 -50.90 3.30
C GLN A 231 -7.39 -50.31 3.35
N LEU A 232 -6.36 -51.15 3.33
CA LEU A 232 -4.96 -50.73 3.28
C LEU A 232 -4.65 -49.94 2.00
N VAL A 233 -5.10 -50.43 0.85
CA VAL A 233 -4.93 -49.76 -0.45
C VAL A 233 -5.66 -48.41 -0.44
N SER A 234 -6.89 -48.35 0.07
CA SER A 234 -7.66 -47.11 0.16
C SER A 234 -6.96 -46.07 1.07
N ALA A 235 -6.53 -46.49 2.26
CA ALA A 235 -5.86 -45.61 3.22
C ALA A 235 -4.47 -45.15 2.73
N PHE A 236 -3.70 -46.04 2.08
CA PHE A 236 -2.44 -45.67 1.44
C PHE A 236 -2.67 -44.71 0.29
N THR A 237 -3.68 -44.96 -0.55
CA THR A 237 -4.03 -44.07 -1.65
C THR A 237 -4.37 -42.69 -1.11
N ALA A 238 -5.21 -42.57 -0.08
CA ALA A 238 -5.52 -41.29 0.55
C ALA A 238 -4.25 -40.59 1.06
N ALA A 239 -3.42 -41.27 1.86
CA ALA A 239 -2.19 -40.72 2.42
C ALA A 239 -1.11 -40.33 1.39
N ASN A 240 -1.23 -40.86 0.16
CA ASN A 240 -0.31 -40.60 -0.94
C ASN A 240 -0.97 -39.83 -2.10
N THR A 241 -2.21 -39.33 -1.92
CA THR A 241 -2.92 -38.58 -2.96
C THR A 241 -2.35 -37.17 -3.02
N GLN A 242 -1.76 -36.83 -4.17
CA GLN A 242 -1.43 -35.45 -4.48
C GLN A 242 -2.67 -34.70 -4.92
N THR A 243 -2.95 -33.59 -4.24
CA THR A 243 -3.92 -32.61 -4.70
C THR A 243 -3.16 -31.45 -5.32
N GLU A 244 -3.71 -30.85 -6.38
CA GLU A 244 -3.10 -29.66 -7.03
C GLU A 244 -2.82 -28.55 -6.00
N LYS A 245 -3.71 -28.40 -5.01
CA LYS A 245 -3.49 -27.49 -3.88
C LYS A 245 -2.22 -27.83 -3.13
N HIS A 246 -2.05 -29.08 -2.67
CA HIS A 246 -0.87 -29.48 -1.91
C HIS A 246 0.43 -29.32 -2.71
N GLU A 247 0.41 -29.63 -4.00
CA GLU A 247 1.58 -29.42 -4.88
C GLU A 247 1.99 -27.95 -4.95
N ARG A 248 1.03 -27.03 -5.10
CA ARG A 248 1.31 -25.58 -5.07
C ARG A 248 1.87 -25.14 -3.71
N GLN A 249 1.39 -25.69 -2.60
CA GLN A 249 1.94 -25.39 -1.27
C GLN A 249 3.38 -25.89 -1.12
N LEU A 250 3.68 -27.11 -1.57
CA LEU A 250 5.03 -27.65 -1.56
C LEU A 250 5.98 -26.85 -2.46
N ALA A 251 5.51 -26.42 -3.64
CA ALA A 251 6.28 -25.54 -4.53
C ALA A 251 6.58 -24.18 -3.86
N LEU A 252 5.62 -23.59 -3.17
CA LEU A 252 5.83 -22.36 -2.40
C LEU A 252 6.87 -22.55 -1.28
N ALA A 253 6.88 -23.70 -0.62
CA ALA A 253 7.89 -24.02 0.38
C ALA A 253 9.28 -24.28 -0.24
N ASP A 254 9.35 -24.92 -1.42
CA ASP A 254 10.59 -25.08 -2.20
C ASP A 254 11.16 -23.70 -2.57
N ASP A 255 10.32 -22.79 -3.05
CA ASP A 255 10.69 -21.40 -3.36
C ASP A 255 11.20 -20.65 -2.11
N LEU A 256 10.48 -20.74 -0.99
CA LEU A 256 10.91 -20.13 0.27
C LEU A 256 12.26 -20.65 0.75
N LEU A 257 12.44 -21.96 0.78
CA LEU A 257 13.62 -22.56 1.40
C LEU A 257 14.85 -22.51 0.48
N LEU A 258 14.66 -22.73 -0.82
CA LEU A 258 15.78 -22.82 -1.77
C LEU A 258 16.11 -21.50 -2.43
N LYS A 259 15.11 -20.72 -2.87
CA LYS A 259 15.37 -19.45 -3.58
C LYS A 259 15.52 -18.29 -2.60
N VAL A 260 14.57 -18.14 -1.67
CA VAL A 260 14.55 -17.01 -0.74
C VAL A 260 15.59 -17.20 0.37
N ALA A 261 15.53 -18.30 1.12
CA ALA A 261 16.48 -18.60 2.19
C ALA A 261 17.84 -19.09 1.69
N LYS A 262 17.99 -19.35 0.38
CA LYS A 262 19.23 -19.80 -0.28
C LYS A 262 19.84 -21.05 0.38
N ILE A 263 18.99 -21.94 0.91
CA ILE A 263 19.44 -23.19 1.54
C ILE A 263 19.74 -24.20 0.44
N ASP A 264 20.97 -24.68 0.37
CA ASP A 264 21.35 -25.69 -0.63
C ASP A 264 20.66 -27.04 -0.35
N ARG A 265 20.27 -27.75 -1.42
CA ARG A 265 19.69 -29.11 -1.33
C ARG A 265 20.59 -30.09 -0.57
N ILE A 266 21.90 -29.88 -0.56
CA ILE A 266 22.87 -30.65 0.24
C ILE A 266 22.53 -30.57 1.74
N ALA A 267 22.10 -29.42 2.26
CA ALA A 267 21.75 -29.29 3.67
C ALA A 267 20.54 -30.17 4.04
N PHE A 268 19.55 -30.29 3.14
CA PHE A 268 18.41 -31.20 3.35
C PHE A 268 18.81 -32.67 3.24
N LYS A 269 19.77 -33.02 2.38
CA LYS A 269 20.33 -34.39 2.31
C LYS A 269 21.07 -34.76 3.58
N GLU A 270 21.92 -33.87 4.09
CA GLU A 270 22.63 -34.08 5.36
C GLU A 270 21.65 -34.12 6.54
N LEU A 271 20.60 -33.28 6.54
CA LEU A 271 19.53 -33.34 7.54
C LEU A 271 18.80 -34.68 7.52
N LEU A 272 18.40 -35.15 6.32
CA LEU A 272 17.72 -36.45 6.17
C LEU A 272 18.59 -37.59 6.72
N LYS A 273 19.87 -37.61 6.33
CA LYS A 273 20.83 -38.59 6.81
C LYS A 273 21.03 -38.52 8.33
N ALA A 274 21.10 -37.31 8.89
CA ALA A 274 21.24 -37.12 10.33
C ALA A 274 20.04 -37.67 11.11
N VAL A 275 18.82 -37.47 10.59
CA VAL A 275 17.58 -38.02 11.15
C VAL A 275 17.57 -39.55 11.05
N GLU A 276 17.91 -40.11 9.89
CA GLU A 276 17.98 -41.57 9.68
C GLU A 276 19.05 -42.23 10.57
N ASP A 277 20.18 -41.56 10.79
CA ASP A 277 21.28 -42.01 11.66
C ASP A 277 21.02 -41.75 13.16
N GLY A 278 19.92 -41.11 13.54
CA GLY A 278 19.59 -40.75 14.94
C GLY A 278 20.54 -39.73 15.58
N ARG A 279 21.13 -38.82 14.79
CA ARG A 279 22.08 -37.78 15.24
C ARG A 279 21.37 -36.46 15.56
N ASP A 280 20.51 -36.48 16.57
CA ASP A 280 19.61 -35.35 16.89
C ASP A 280 20.34 -34.02 17.11
N GLY A 281 21.50 -34.03 17.79
CA GLY A 281 22.27 -32.80 18.02
C GLY A 281 22.79 -32.15 16.72
N PHE A 282 23.21 -32.97 15.75
CA PHE A 282 23.64 -32.47 14.44
C PHE A 282 22.45 -32.01 13.59
N ALA A 283 21.35 -32.76 13.60
CA ALA A 283 20.12 -32.39 12.91
C ALA A 283 19.55 -31.05 13.42
N ASN A 284 19.48 -30.87 14.73
CA ASN A 284 19.04 -29.61 15.35
C ASN A 284 19.99 -28.45 15.02
N GLY A 285 21.30 -28.69 14.98
CA GLY A 285 22.28 -27.70 14.55
C GLY A 285 22.08 -27.25 13.09
N ILE A 286 21.75 -28.16 12.17
CA ILE A 286 21.40 -27.81 10.79
C ILE A 286 20.14 -26.94 10.75
N VAL A 287 19.08 -27.34 11.46
CA VAL A 287 17.81 -26.60 11.51
C VAL A 287 17.99 -25.20 12.09
N GLU A 288 18.84 -25.04 13.10
CA GLU A 288 19.16 -23.72 13.66
C GLU A 288 19.81 -22.81 12.60
N GLN A 289 20.75 -23.33 11.80
CA GLN A 289 21.35 -22.58 10.70
C GLN A 289 20.34 -22.25 9.60
N MET A 290 19.44 -23.19 9.28
CA MET A 290 18.33 -22.93 8.35
C MET A 290 17.42 -21.80 8.85
N ASN A 291 17.08 -21.78 10.15
CA ASN A 291 16.29 -20.71 10.76
C ASN A 291 16.99 -19.36 10.74
N ARG A 292 18.32 -19.32 10.95
CA ARG A 292 19.11 -18.09 10.83
C ARG A 292 19.10 -17.55 9.39
N ALA A 293 19.28 -18.43 8.40
CA ALA A 293 19.21 -18.07 6.99
C ALA A 293 17.81 -17.56 6.61
N LEU A 294 16.76 -18.27 7.03
CA LEU A 294 15.37 -17.90 6.81
C LEU A 294 15.04 -16.51 7.40
N ALA A 295 15.44 -16.26 8.65
CA ALA A 295 15.23 -14.97 9.31
C ALA A 295 15.97 -13.83 8.60
N ALA A 296 17.21 -14.06 8.18
CA ALA A 296 18.02 -13.08 7.46
C ALA A 296 17.43 -12.72 6.09
N SER A 297 16.98 -13.72 5.34
CA SER A 297 16.40 -13.51 4.00
C SER A 297 15.03 -12.84 4.04
N LEU A 298 14.19 -13.20 5.01
CA LEU A 298 12.84 -12.64 5.09
C LEU A 298 12.84 -11.22 5.65
N ASN A 299 13.67 -10.93 6.65
CA ASN A 299 13.70 -9.64 7.35
C ASN A 299 12.29 -9.10 7.65
N PHE A 300 11.42 -9.99 8.17
CA PHE A 300 9.99 -9.75 8.33
C PHE A 300 9.61 -8.42 9.01
N PRO A 301 10.32 -7.95 10.06
CA PRO A 301 9.99 -6.70 10.74
C PRO A 301 10.07 -5.45 9.85
N LYS A 302 10.79 -5.51 8.73
CA LYS A 302 10.83 -4.44 7.70
C LYS A 302 9.50 -4.33 6.95
N TRP A 303 8.84 -5.46 6.70
CA TRP A 303 7.73 -5.57 5.77
C TRP A 303 6.37 -5.69 6.46
N TRP A 304 6.33 -6.29 7.65
CA TRP A 304 5.10 -6.52 8.41
C TRP A 304 5.05 -5.62 9.64
N SER A 305 4.24 -4.57 9.57
CA SER A 305 4.18 -3.54 10.62
C SER A 305 3.27 -3.89 11.80
N GLN A 306 2.48 -4.97 11.70
CA GLN A 306 1.55 -5.36 12.77
C GLN A 306 2.23 -6.06 13.94
N ASP A 307 3.37 -6.72 13.68
CA ASP A 307 4.14 -7.44 14.69
C ASP A 307 5.64 -7.47 14.33
N HIS A 308 6.43 -6.64 15.01
CA HIS A 308 7.88 -6.55 14.80
C HIS A 308 8.67 -7.71 15.42
N GLU A 309 8.05 -8.50 16.30
CA GLU A 309 8.68 -9.68 16.89
C GLU A 309 8.34 -10.98 16.14
N PHE A 310 7.53 -10.87 15.08
CA PHE A 310 7.15 -11.97 14.23
C PHE A 310 8.36 -12.72 13.66
N LYS A 311 8.36 -14.04 13.83
CA LYS A 311 9.36 -14.95 13.25
C LYS A 311 8.67 -16.18 12.65
N LEU A 312 9.03 -16.50 11.41
CA LEU A 312 8.75 -17.79 10.80
C LEU A 312 9.93 -18.73 11.07
N LEU A 313 9.65 -19.90 11.61
CA LEU A 313 10.63 -20.88 12.05
C LEU A 313 10.35 -22.25 11.44
N LEU A 314 11.39 -23.06 11.37
CA LEU A 314 11.38 -24.47 11.03
C LEU A 314 11.63 -25.27 12.30
N THR A 315 10.74 -26.22 12.56
CA THR A 315 10.90 -27.21 13.63
C THR A 315 11.00 -28.59 13.01
N LEU A 316 12.05 -29.32 13.33
CA LEU A 316 12.18 -30.72 12.96
C LEU A 316 11.22 -31.58 13.78
N ARG A 317 10.36 -32.34 13.11
CA ARG A 317 9.51 -33.34 13.74
C ARG A 317 9.54 -34.62 12.91
N ASP A 318 10.18 -35.66 13.44
CA ASP A 318 10.41 -36.92 12.75
C ASP A 318 11.14 -36.70 11.41
N GLN A 319 10.47 -36.93 10.28
CA GLN A 319 11.01 -36.75 8.92
C GLN A 319 10.43 -35.52 8.20
N ASP A 320 9.81 -34.61 8.95
CA ASP A 320 9.18 -33.40 8.44
C ASP A 320 9.82 -32.14 9.03
N LEU A 321 9.95 -31.10 8.20
CA LEU A 321 10.15 -29.73 8.65
C LEU A 321 8.78 -29.07 8.78
N VAL A 322 8.43 -28.67 9.99
CA VAL A 322 7.17 -27.98 10.31
C VAL A 322 7.41 -26.49 10.33
N PHE A 323 6.55 -25.73 9.65
CA PHE A 323 6.56 -24.27 9.76
C PHE A 323 5.83 -23.84 11.03
N THR A 324 6.55 -23.18 11.91
CA THR A 324 6.02 -22.59 13.14
C THR A 324 6.18 -21.09 13.13
N ILE A 325 5.29 -20.40 13.83
CA ILE A 325 5.26 -18.95 13.93
C ILE A 325 5.44 -18.58 15.39
N ARG A 326 6.38 -17.68 15.66
CA ARG A 326 6.55 -17.03 16.95
C ARG A 326 6.14 -15.56 16.84
N ASP A 327 5.31 -15.09 17.75
CA ASP A 327 4.92 -13.68 17.84
C ASP A 327 5.48 -13.01 19.10
N ARG A 328 5.03 -11.77 19.35
CA ARG A 328 5.36 -10.98 20.55
C ARG A 328 5.10 -11.68 21.89
N THR A 329 4.23 -12.70 21.94
CA THR A 329 3.96 -13.44 23.18
C THR A 329 5.07 -14.45 23.49
N GLY A 330 5.99 -14.66 22.56
CA GLY A 330 7.01 -15.69 22.66
C GLY A 330 6.48 -17.11 22.42
N THR A 331 5.17 -17.28 22.25
CA THR A 331 4.51 -18.57 21.99
C THR A 331 4.70 -18.99 20.53
N GLU A 332 5.00 -20.27 20.34
CA GLU A 332 5.13 -20.89 19.02
C GLU A 332 3.83 -21.59 18.62
N TYR A 333 3.30 -21.23 17.46
CA TYR A 333 2.07 -21.78 16.89
C TYR A 333 2.40 -22.50 15.58
N SER A 334 1.55 -23.44 15.18
CA SER A 334 1.61 -23.92 13.79
C SER A 334 1.29 -22.76 12.84
N ALA A 335 1.95 -22.70 11.69
CA ALA A 335 1.64 -21.71 10.66
C ALA A 335 0.15 -21.72 10.28
N ASP A 336 -0.51 -22.86 10.45
CA ASP A 336 -1.93 -23.03 10.14
C ASP A 336 -2.90 -22.42 11.18
N GLU A 337 -2.44 -22.08 12.37
CA GLU A 337 -3.28 -21.58 13.48
C GLU A 337 -3.45 -20.06 13.48
N ARG A 338 -2.76 -19.34 12.58
CA ARG A 338 -2.83 -17.88 12.47
C ARG A 338 -3.97 -17.37 11.60
N SER A 339 -4.25 -16.07 11.74
CA SER A 339 -5.26 -15.35 10.98
C SER A 339 -5.06 -15.53 9.47
N GLY A 340 -6.17 -15.64 8.74
CA GLY A 340 -6.14 -15.79 7.28
C GLY A 340 -5.36 -14.66 6.58
N GLY A 341 -5.42 -13.44 7.11
CA GLY A 341 -4.69 -12.29 6.56
C GLY A 341 -3.17 -12.43 6.63
N LEU A 342 -2.60 -12.94 7.73
CA LEU A 342 -1.16 -13.17 7.82
C LEU A 342 -0.70 -14.27 6.86
N LYS A 343 -1.46 -15.37 6.73
CA LYS A 343 -1.14 -16.42 5.75
C LYS A 343 -1.15 -15.89 4.32
N TYR A 344 -2.13 -15.04 4.01
CA TYR A 344 -2.27 -14.40 2.72
C TYR A 344 -1.08 -13.47 2.42
N PHE A 345 -0.70 -12.61 3.38
CA PHE A 345 0.47 -11.75 3.26
C PHE A 345 1.77 -12.55 3.10
N LEU A 346 1.96 -13.59 3.92
CA LEU A 346 3.14 -14.46 3.86
C LEU A 346 3.25 -15.15 2.50
N SER A 347 2.13 -15.64 1.94
CA SER A 347 2.11 -16.20 0.59
C SER A 347 2.56 -15.17 -0.46
N TYR A 348 2.00 -13.97 -0.39
CA TYR A 348 2.34 -12.87 -1.29
C TYR A 348 3.84 -12.55 -1.20
N PHE A 349 4.33 -12.38 0.02
CA PHE A 349 5.69 -11.97 0.31
C PHE A 349 6.72 -13.03 -0.13
N VAL A 350 6.44 -14.31 0.09
CA VAL A 350 7.31 -15.39 -0.38
C VAL A 350 7.38 -15.43 -1.90
N GLN A 351 6.24 -15.33 -2.60
CA GLN A 351 6.23 -15.30 -4.06
C GLN A 351 6.95 -14.08 -4.62
N TYR A 352 6.79 -12.92 -3.97
CA TYR A 352 7.51 -11.70 -4.31
C TYR A 352 9.03 -11.84 -4.17
N LEU A 353 9.52 -12.44 -3.08
CA LEU A 353 10.95 -12.67 -2.86
C LEU A 353 11.52 -13.78 -3.76
N ALA A 354 10.70 -14.76 -4.12
CA ALA A 354 11.09 -15.87 -4.99
C ALA A 354 10.99 -15.55 -6.49
N HIS A 355 10.41 -14.40 -6.84
CA HIS A 355 10.25 -13.96 -8.22
C HIS A 355 11.61 -13.66 -8.85
N GLU A 356 11.95 -14.39 -9.91
CA GLU A 356 13.15 -14.18 -10.71
C GLU A 356 12.73 -13.65 -12.08
N PRO A 357 13.19 -12.45 -12.48
CA PRO A 357 12.84 -11.89 -13.78
C PRO A 357 13.37 -12.77 -14.93
N PRO A 358 12.74 -12.71 -16.11
CA PRO A 358 13.16 -13.47 -17.28
C PRO A 358 14.62 -13.21 -17.63
N LYS A 359 15.41 -14.29 -17.78
CA LYS A 359 16.82 -14.20 -18.25
C LYS A 359 16.98 -13.50 -19.60
N SER A 360 15.89 -13.39 -20.38
CA SER A 360 15.88 -12.66 -21.64
C SER A 360 15.93 -11.14 -21.49
N GLY A 361 15.75 -10.60 -20.28
CA GLY A 361 15.71 -9.15 -20.02
C GLY A 361 14.45 -8.46 -20.55
N ILE A 362 13.45 -9.24 -20.97
CA ILE A 362 12.17 -8.71 -21.46
C ILE A 362 11.43 -8.09 -20.26
N PRO A 363 10.89 -6.87 -20.38
CA PRO A 363 10.13 -6.23 -19.31
C PRO A 363 8.96 -7.09 -18.82
N GLU A 364 8.59 -6.94 -17.56
CA GLU A 364 7.44 -7.61 -16.97
C GLU A 364 6.37 -6.61 -16.51
N ILE A 365 5.14 -7.11 -16.45
CA ILE A 365 4.01 -6.42 -15.86
C ILE A 365 3.28 -7.32 -14.86
N LEU A 366 3.19 -6.87 -13.61
CA LEU A 366 2.44 -7.50 -12.54
C LEU A 366 0.98 -7.04 -12.61
N LEU A 367 0.05 -7.99 -12.75
CA LEU A 367 -1.39 -7.74 -12.78
C LEU A 367 -2.04 -8.33 -11.53
N MET A 368 -2.74 -7.51 -10.74
CA MET A 368 -3.34 -7.97 -9.49
C MET A 368 -4.81 -7.56 -9.36
N ASP A 369 -5.69 -8.54 -9.18
CA ASP A 369 -7.13 -8.34 -8.98
C ASP A 369 -7.51 -8.48 -7.51
N GLU A 370 -7.96 -7.38 -6.90
CA GLU A 370 -8.38 -7.29 -5.49
C GLU A 370 -7.44 -8.01 -4.51
N PRO A 371 -6.14 -7.65 -4.49
CA PRO A 371 -5.16 -8.34 -3.65
C PRO A 371 -5.32 -8.02 -2.15
N ASP A 372 -6.32 -7.23 -1.78
CA ASP A 372 -6.64 -6.82 -0.42
C ASP A 372 -7.65 -7.73 0.32
N ALA A 373 -8.28 -8.69 -0.37
CA ALA A 373 -9.48 -9.41 0.10
C ALA A 373 -9.44 -10.00 1.52
N TYR A 374 -8.26 -10.36 2.04
CA TYR A 374 -8.09 -10.95 3.38
C TYR A 374 -7.21 -10.12 4.33
N LEU A 375 -6.73 -8.96 3.90
CA LEU A 375 -5.80 -8.12 4.64
C LEU A 375 -6.54 -7.04 5.45
N SER A 376 -6.07 -6.79 6.68
CA SER A 376 -6.48 -5.61 7.44
C SER A 376 -5.96 -4.32 6.79
N SER A 377 -6.49 -3.16 7.17
CA SER A 377 -6.03 -1.86 6.66
C SER A 377 -4.51 -1.68 6.75
N THR A 378 -3.89 -2.06 7.87
CA THR A 378 -2.43 -2.06 8.03
C THR A 378 -1.73 -3.04 7.09
N GLY A 379 -2.26 -4.27 6.92
CA GLY A 379 -1.67 -5.25 6.01
C GLY A 379 -1.74 -4.82 4.53
N GLN A 380 -2.78 -4.07 4.16
CA GLN A 380 -2.89 -3.49 2.81
C GLN A 380 -1.85 -2.38 2.59
N GLN A 381 -1.55 -1.59 3.61
CA GLN A 381 -0.44 -0.61 3.55
C GLN A 381 0.93 -1.29 3.45
N ASP A 382 1.12 -2.41 4.15
CA ASP A 382 2.32 -3.23 4.00
C ASP A 382 2.43 -3.82 2.58
N LEU A 383 1.31 -4.18 1.94
CA LEU A 383 1.27 -4.65 0.56
C LEU A 383 1.67 -3.56 -0.46
N LEU A 384 1.30 -2.28 -0.23
CA LEU A 384 1.75 -1.17 -1.09
C LEU A 384 3.27 -1.07 -1.14
N ARG A 385 3.98 -1.34 -0.03
CA ARG A 385 5.45 -1.36 -0.02
C ARG A 385 6.01 -2.46 -0.92
N ILE A 386 5.34 -3.60 -1.01
CA ILE A 386 5.77 -4.69 -1.91
C ILE A 386 5.57 -4.28 -3.37
N PHE A 387 4.48 -3.58 -3.70
CA PHE A 387 4.28 -3.03 -5.05
C PHE A 387 5.33 -1.96 -5.39
N GLU A 388 5.68 -1.11 -4.43
CA GLU A 388 6.75 -0.12 -4.61
C GLU A 388 8.09 -0.79 -4.89
N ASP A 389 8.47 -1.85 -4.17
CA ASP A 389 9.74 -2.55 -4.46
C ASP A 389 9.69 -3.37 -5.76
N PHE A 390 8.51 -3.78 -6.24
CA PHE A 390 8.41 -4.30 -7.61
C PHE A 390 8.68 -3.22 -8.66
N ALA A 391 8.14 -2.01 -8.48
CA ALA A 391 8.22 -0.93 -9.45
C ALA A 391 9.53 -0.12 -9.39
N ASP A 392 10.07 0.09 -8.19
CA ASP A 392 11.34 0.78 -7.92
C ASP A 392 12.13 -0.03 -6.88
N PRO A 393 12.74 -1.16 -7.29
CA PRO A 393 13.41 -2.08 -6.37
C PRO A 393 14.58 -1.42 -5.65
N GLN A 394 14.70 -1.66 -4.34
CA GLN A 394 15.85 -1.21 -3.56
C GLN A 394 17.13 -1.99 -3.88
N ASP A 395 16.98 -3.22 -4.37
CA ASP A 395 18.09 -4.06 -4.83
C ASP A 395 18.46 -3.68 -6.27
N PRO A 396 19.67 -3.14 -6.53
CA PRO A 396 20.09 -2.74 -7.87
C PRO A 396 20.22 -3.91 -8.86
N ASP A 397 20.30 -5.15 -8.37
CA ASP A 397 20.35 -6.34 -9.22
C ASP A 397 18.95 -6.77 -9.70
N ARG A 398 17.88 -6.19 -9.15
CA ARG A 398 16.50 -6.48 -9.53
C ARG A 398 16.01 -5.49 -10.59
N GLN A 399 15.38 -6.01 -11.62
CA GLN A 399 14.79 -5.17 -12.67
C GLN A 399 13.44 -4.60 -12.22
N PRO A 400 13.17 -3.31 -12.48
CA PRO A 400 11.85 -2.71 -12.30
C PRO A 400 10.78 -3.45 -13.09
N CYS A 401 9.61 -3.61 -12.47
CA CYS A 401 8.42 -4.22 -13.05
C CYS A 401 7.27 -3.22 -13.05
N GLN A 402 6.56 -3.10 -14.17
CA GLN A 402 5.34 -2.31 -14.19
C GLN A 402 4.28 -3.01 -13.33
N VAL A 403 3.53 -2.29 -12.49
CA VAL A 403 2.50 -2.87 -11.62
C VAL A 403 1.15 -2.24 -11.95
N VAL A 404 0.16 -3.06 -12.27
CA VAL A 404 -1.23 -2.60 -12.43
C VAL A 404 -2.11 -3.46 -11.55
N TYR A 405 -2.80 -2.81 -10.62
CA TYR A 405 -3.71 -3.52 -9.74
C TYR A 405 -5.04 -2.80 -9.63
N VAL A 406 -6.08 -3.57 -9.36
CA VAL A 406 -7.42 -3.04 -9.12
C VAL A 406 -7.85 -3.32 -7.68
N THR A 407 -8.57 -2.37 -7.09
CA THR A 407 -9.05 -2.53 -5.72
C THR A 407 -10.32 -1.74 -5.46
N HIS A 408 -11.08 -2.21 -4.47
CA HIS A 408 -12.19 -1.48 -3.86
C HIS A 408 -11.81 -0.86 -2.52
N SER A 409 -10.61 -1.16 -2.00
CA SER A 409 -10.23 -0.68 -0.69
C SER A 409 -9.57 0.70 -0.75
N PRO A 410 -10.05 1.67 0.06
CA PRO A 410 -9.37 2.95 0.22
C PRO A 410 -8.00 2.82 0.92
N PHE A 411 -7.71 1.68 1.56
CA PHE A 411 -6.45 1.43 2.26
C PHE A 411 -5.40 0.74 1.38
N LEU A 412 -5.74 0.33 0.15
CA LEU A 412 -4.78 -0.13 -0.85
C LEU A 412 -4.59 0.94 -1.95
N ILE A 413 -4.68 2.21 -1.57
CA ILE A 413 -4.40 3.35 -2.44
C ILE A 413 -3.23 4.10 -1.82
N ASP A 414 -2.24 4.37 -2.64
CA ASP A 414 -1.16 5.25 -2.25
C ASP A 414 -1.59 6.72 -2.39
N LYS A 415 -1.91 7.34 -1.25
CA LYS A 415 -2.32 8.74 -1.17
C LYS A 415 -1.17 9.71 -1.47
N ASN A 416 0.07 9.23 -1.41
CA ASN A 416 1.24 10.02 -1.79
C ASN A 416 1.34 10.22 -3.30
N HIS A 417 0.73 9.33 -4.09
CA HIS A 417 0.87 9.26 -5.54
C HIS A 417 -0.49 9.31 -6.24
N GLY A 418 -1.21 10.42 -6.06
CA GLY A 418 -2.53 10.62 -6.67
C GLY A 418 -2.53 10.54 -8.20
N GLU A 419 -1.40 10.86 -8.84
CA GLU A 419 -1.17 10.70 -10.28
C GLU A 419 -1.23 9.25 -10.77
N ARG A 420 -0.96 8.27 -9.90
CA ARG A 420 -1.00 6.83 -10.23
C ARG A 420 -2.41 6.25 -10.23
N ILE A 421 -3.40 7.02 -9.78
CA ILE A 421 -4.77 6.56 -9.60
C ILE A 421 -5.59 6.74 -10.87
N ARG A 422 -6.31 5.68 -11.28
CA ARG A 422 -7.33 5.70 -12.34
C ARG A 422 -8.67 5.33 -11.74
N VAL A 423 -9.68 6.14 -12.04
CA VAL A 423 -11.06 5.86 -11.58
C VAL A 423 -11.88 5.41 -12.78
N LEU A 424 -12.45 4.21 -12.67
CA LEU A 424 -13.40 3.65 -13.63
C LEU A 424 -14.82 3.76 -13.05
N GLU A 425 -15.71 4.30 -13.85
CA GLU A 425 -17.12 4.45 -13.52
C GLU A 425 -18.00 3.69 -14.50
N LYS A 426 -19.15 3.23 -14.03
CA LYS A 426 -20.19 2.67 -14.89
C LYS A 426 -21.00 3.83 -15.48
N GLY A 427 -20.99 3.96 -16.80
CA GLY A 427 -21.82 4.91 -17.54
C GLY A 427 -23.31 4.58 -17.45
N GLU A 428 -24.14 5.51 -17.88
CA GLU A 428 -25.59 5.35 -17.91
C GLU A 428 -26.01 4.55 -19.15
N GLY A 429 -27.02 3.70 -19.02
CA GLY A 429 -27.57 2.95 -20.15
C GLY A 429 -26.54 2.07 -20.87
N ASP A 430 -26.29 2.36 -22.14
CA ASP A 430 -25.45 1.60 -23.06
C ASP A 430 -24.01 2.13 -23.21
N GLU A 431 -23.65 3.18 -22.47
CA GLU A 431 -22.33 3.82 -22.57
C GLU A 431 -21.19 2.92 -22.10
N GLY A 432 -21.48 1.96 -21.22
CA GLY A 432 -20.47 1.06 -20.64
C GLY A 432 -19.51 1.79 -19.69
N THR A 433 -18.28 1.31 -19.61
CA THR A 433 -17.26 1.82 -18.69
C THR A 433 -16.69 3.18 -19.14
N ARG A 434 -16.63 4.15 -18.22
CA ARG A 434 -16.05 5.48 -18.41
C ARG A 434 -14.79 5.65 -17.55
N VAL A 435 -13.82 6.40 -18.05
CA VAL A 435 -12.57 6.73 -17.33
C VAL A 435 -12.64 8.18 -16.85
N VAL A 436 -12.57 8.39 -15.53
CA VAL A 436 -12.53 9.74 -14.97
C VAL A 436 -11.12 10.28 -15.12
N ARG A 437 -10.98 11.36 -15.90
CA ARG A 437 -9.70 12.03 -16.08
C ARG A 437 -9.37 12.84 -14.82
N ASN A 438 -8.21 12.55 -14.20
CA ASN A 438 -7.60 13.31 -13.11
C ASN A 438 -8.40 13.39 -11.79
N ALA A 439 -8.71 12.25 -11.17
CA ALA A 439 -9.37 12.20 -9.85
C ALA A 439 -8.63 12.96 -8.73
N ALA A 440 -7.30 13.03 -8.79
CA ALA A 440 -6.47 13.75 -7.81
C ALA A 440 -6.65 15.29 -7.86
N ARG A 441 -6.97 15.86 -9.02
CA ARG A 441 -7.22 17.32 -9.14
C ARG A 441 -8.56 17.74 -8.54
N ASN A 442 -9.54 16.85 -8.51
CA ASN A 442 -10.89 17.10 -7.99
C ASN A 442 -11.03 16.72 -6.51
N HIS A 443 -10.00 16.99 -5.68
CA HIS A 443 -10.01 16.71 -4.22
C HIS A 443 -10.35 15.26 -3.83
N TYR A 444 -10.06 14.28 -4.70
CA TYR A 444 -10.46 12.90 -4.49
C TYR A 444 -12.00 12.72 -4.36
N GLU A 445 -12.81 13.69 -4.79
CA GLU A 445 -14.27 13.59 -4.80
C GLU A 445 -14.77 12.43 -5.66
N PRO A 446 -14.18 12.14 -6.85
CA PRO A 446 -14.50 10.91 -7.59
C PRO A 446 -14.19 9.63 -6.81
N LEU A 447 -13.18 9.65 -5.92
CA LEU A 447 -12.92 8.52 -5.02
C LEU A 447 -14.03 8.39 -3.96
N ARG A 448 -14.52 9.51 -3.39
CA ARG A 448 -15.64 9.49 -2.44
C ARG A 448 -16.89 8.86 -3.05
N SER A 449 -17.21 9.20 -4.29
CA SER A 449 -18.33 8.61 -5.04
C SER A 449 -18.08 7.13 -5.37
N ALA A 450 -16.85 6.76 -5.72
CA ALA A 450 -16.49 5.38 -6.05
C ALA A 450 -16.48 4.43 -4.84
N PHE A 451 -16.14 4.92 -3.63
CA PHE A 451 -16.13 4.14 -2.38
C PHE A 451 -17.46 4.19 -1.59
N GLY A 452 -18.41 5.04 -2.01
CA GLY A 452 -19.70 5.22 -1.34
C GLY A 452 -19.63 6.08 -0.07
N SER A 453 -20.80 6.37 0.50
CA SER A 453 -20.97 7.31 1.64
C SER A 453 -20.23 6.91 2.92
N PHE A 454 -19.92 5.63 3.12
CA PHE A 454 -19.38 5.11 4.39
C PHE A 454 -17.89 5.43 4.61
N VAL A 455 -17.11 5.64 3.54
CA VAL A 455 -15.67 5.96 3.61
C VAL A 455 -15.42 7.47 3.57
N ALA A 456 -16.37 8.22 3.02
CA ALA A 456 -16.28 9.65 2.79
C ALA A 456 -16.48 10.52 4.05
N GLU A 457 -16.98 9.94 5.14
CA GLU A 457 -17.42 10.67 6.34
C GLU A 457 -16.45 10.65 7.52
N THR A 458 -15.41 9.81 7.51
CA THR A 458 -14.50 9.76 8.66
C THR A 458 -13.34 10.74 8.48
N THR A 459 -13.41 11.88 9.15
CA THR A 459 -12.34 12.90 9.20
C THR A 459 -11.02 12.38 9.82
N PHE A 460 -11.00 11.14 10.36
CA PHE A 460 -9.90 10.58 11.17
C PHE A 460 -9.48 9.17 10.74
N ILE A 461 -9.16 8.95 9.46
CA ILE A 461 -8.91 7.61 8.89
C ILE A 461 -7.51 7.04 9.20
N SER A 462 -6.52 7.87 9.53
CA SER A 462 -5.12 7.42 9.61
C SER A 462 -4.58 7.36 11.05
N ASN A 463 -3.44 6.71 11.20
CA ASN A 463 -2.73 6.49 12.47
C ASN A 463 -2.33 7.82 13.14
N CYS A 464 -2.10 8.87 12.35
CA CYS A 464 -1.85 10.23 12.82
C CYS A 464 -2.69 11.25 12.02
N ASN A 465 -3.20 12.27 12.69
CA ASN A 465 -4.01 13.33 12.08
C ASN A 465 -3.33 14.68 12.27
N LEU A 466 -3.10 15.42 11.18
CA LEU A 466 -2.59 16.79 11.20
C LEU A 466 -3.77 17.75 11.04
N MET A 467 -4.12 18.45 12.12
CA MET A 467 -5.16 19.47 12.11
C MET A 467 -4.61 20.73 11.45
N LEU A 468 -5.35 21.24 10.47
CA LEU A 468 -5.03 22.42 9.66
C LEU A 468 -6.14 23.47 9.78
N GLU A 469 -5.82 24.73 9.57
CA GLU A 469 -6.82 25.80 9.63
C GLU A 469 -7.77 25.72 8.45
N GLY A 470 -7.26 25.54 7.23
CA GLY A 470 -8.06 25.61 6.01
C GLY A 470 -7.73 24.57 4.94
N THR A 471 -8.60 24.49 3.94
CA THR A 471 -8.42 23.64 2.75
C THR A 471 -7.24 24.10 1.89
N SER A 472 -6.90 25.39 1.90
CA SER A 472 -5.71 25.94 1.22
C SER A 472 -4.43 25.27 1.71
N ASP A 473 -4.31 25.08 3.02
CA ASP A 473 -3.13 24.51 3.65
C ASP A 473 -2.99 23.04 3.26
N GLN A 474 -4.11 22.31 3.27
CA GLN A 474 -4.17 20.93 2.79
C GLN A 474 -3.69 20.82 1.34
N VAL A 475 -4.14 21.73 0.47
CA VAL A 475 -3.73 21.76 -0.95
C VAL A 475 -2.24 22.02 -1.08
N LEU A 476 -1.70 23.05 -0.41
CA LEU A 476 -0.28 23.38 -0.46
C LEU A 476 0.59 22.24 0.09
N LEU A 477 0.27 21.70 1.26
CA LEU A 477 1.04 20.62 1.89
C LEU A 477 1.04 19.35 1.03
N ALA A 478 -0.13 18.91 0.55
CA ALA A 478 -0.23 17.72 -0.30
C ALA A 478 0.49 17.93 -1.64
N GLY A 479 0.31 19.08 -2.28
CA GLY A 479 0.92 19.40 -3.57
C GLY A 479 2.43 19.55 -3.50
N MET A 480 2.95 20.25 -2.49
CA MET A 480 4.39 20.39 -2.29
C MET A 480 5.03 19.06 -1.90
N SER A 481 4.36 18.25 -1.10
CA SER A 481 4.85 16.90 -0.80
C SER A 481 4.89 16.00 -2.04
N ALA A 482 3.92 16.11 -2.96
CA ALA A 482 3.96 15.39 -4.23
C ALA A 482 5.11 15.88 -5.13
N ARG A 483 5.31 17.20 -5.21
CA ARG A 483 6.41 17.81 -5.95
C ARG A 483 7.78 17.35 -5.46
N LEU A 484 8.01 17.40 -4.15
CA LEU A 484 9.28 16.99 -3.55
C LEU A 484 9.55 15.49 -3.74
N ARG A 485 8.50 14.64 -3.65
CA ARG A 485 8.61 13.22 -4.01
C ARG A 485 9.03 12.99 -5.47
N TRP A 486 8.48 13.74 -6.42
CA TRP A 486 8.92 13.63 -7.83
C TRP A 486 10.39 14.02 -8.03
N GLN A 487 10.95 14.87 -7.16
CA GLN A 487 12.37 15.19 -7.14
C GLN A 487 13.23 14.14 -6.41
N LYS A 488 12.65 13.01 -5.97
CA LYS A 488 13.31 11.95 -5.20
C LYS A 488 14.03 12.47 -3.94
N THR A 489 13.43 13.44 -3.25
CA THR A 489 13.98 13.92 -1.97
C THR A 489 13.84 12.87 -0.87
N ALA A 490 14.64 13.00 0.19
CA ALA A 490 14.59 12.08 1.32
C ALA A 490 13.18 12.00 1.95
N ASP A 491 12.82 10.85 2.52
CA ASP A 491 11.49 10.66 3.14
C ASP A 491 11.18 11.64 4.28
N MET A 492 12.21 12.09 5.01
CA MET A 492 12.07 13.09 6.07
C MET A 492 11.75 14.50 5.54
N ASP A 493 11.99 14.73 4.25
CA ASP A 493 11.74 15.96 3.53
C ASP A 493 10.36 15.93 2.83
N ASN A 494 9.52 14.95 3.18
CA ASN A 494 8.18 14.72 2.61
C ASN A 494 7.17 14.33 3.69
N LEU A 495 5.90 14.60 3.43
CA LEU A 495 4.80 14.03 4.19
C LEU A 495 4.48 12.63 3.66
N ASP A 496 4.18 11.70 4.56
CA ASP A 496 3.62 10.41 4.20
C ASP A 496 2.10 10.43 4.44
N LEU A 497 1.34 10.71 3.39
CA LEU A 497 -0.11 10.83 3.39
C LEU A 497 -0.82 9.49 3.60
N ASN A 498 -0.11 8.36 3.55
CA ASN A 498 -0.65 7.06 3.92
C ASN A 498 -0.77 6.92 5.45
N THR A 499 0.19 7.46 6.19
CA THR A 499 0.24 7.42 7.66
C THR A 499 -0.21 8.72 8.34
N LEU A 500 -0.41 9.79 7.57
CA LEU A 500 -0.86 11.10 8.03
C LEU A 500 -2.11 11.55 7.28
N THR A 501 -3.20 11.82 7.99
CA THR A 501 -4.39 12.49 7.41
C THR A 501 -4.29 13.99 7.61
N LEU A 502 -4.43 14.76 6.53
CA LEU A 502 -4.57 16.22 6.59
C LEU A 502 -6.03 16.59 6.86
N VAL A 503 -6.31 17.28 7.97
CA VAL A 503 -7.66 17.58 8.46
C VAL A 503 -7.90 19.09 8.47
N PRO A 504 -8.55 19.65 7.43
CA PRO A 504 -8.92 21.07 7.44
C PRO A 504 -10.10 21.33 8.39
N ALA A 505 -9.92 22.23 9.35
CA ALA A 505 -10.94 22.59 10.35
C ALA A 505 -11.85 23.76 9.92
N GLY A 506 -11.49 24.44 8.84
CA GLY A 506 -12.16 25.62 8.31
C GLY A 506 -11.77 26.94 9.00
N SER A 507 -11.27 26.90 10.24
CA SER A 507 -10.59 28.03 10.88
C SER A 507 -9.78 27.59 12.12
N ALA A 508 -8.80 28.40 12.54
CA ALA A 508 -8.10 28.23 13.82
C ALA A 508 -9.04 28.04 15.02
N GLN A 509 -10.18 28.75 15.03
CA GLN A 509 -11.14 28.74 16.15
C GLN A 509 -11.90 27.41 16.28
N HIS A 510 -12.01 26.63 15.19
CA HIS A 510 -12.70 25.35 15.18
C HIS A 510 -11.80 24.19 15.61
N ILE A 511 -10.47 24.32 15.49
CA ILE A 511 -9.50 23.27 15.82
C ILE A 511 -9.68 22.75 17.26
N PRO A 512 -9.79 23.59 18.33
CA PRO A 512 -9.96 23.09 19.69
C PRO A 512 -11.19 22.19 19.86
N TYR A 513 -12.30 22.53 19.20
CA TYR A 513 -13.53 21.74 19.27
C TYR A 513 -13.39 20.41 18.52
N MET A 514 -12.82 20.42 17.32
CA MET A 514 -12.57 19.20 16.55
C MET A 514 -11.62 18.25 17.27
N LEU A 515 -10.58 18.79 17.91
CA LEU A 515 -9.64 17.99 18.68
C LEU A 515 -10.31 17.36 19.91
N TYR A 516 -11.18 18.09 20.59
CA TYR A 516 -11.99 17.55 21.69
C TYR A 516 -12.90 16.40 21.21
N LEU A 517 -13.50 16.51 20.02
CA LEU A 517 -14.28 15.41 19.44
C LEU A 517 -13.42 14.18 19.11
N ALA A 518 -12.22 14.39 18.58
CA ALA A 518 -11.31 13.32 18.17
C ALA A 518 -10.68 12.56 19.35
N ARG A 519 -10.31 13.26 20.43
CA ARG A 519 -9.61 12.65 21.58
C ARG A 519 -10.47 12.49 22.84
N GLY A 520 -11.58 13.20 22.95
CA GLY A 520 -12.34 13.34 24.20
C GLY A 520 -13.48 12.33 24.42
N ARG A 521 -13.81 11.50 23.42
CA ARG A 521 -14.97 10.58 23.51
C ARG A 521 -14.62 9.10 23.59
N ASP A 522 -13.47 8.70 23.07
CA ASP A 522 -13.08 7.29 22.96
C ASP A 522 -11.93 6.91 23.89
N VAL A 523 -11.87 5.62 24.22
CA VAL A 523 -10.84 5.06 25.10
C VAL A 523 -9.48 4.97 24.39
N ASP A 524 -9.50 4.81 23.08
CA ASP A 524 -8.31 4.80 22.22
C ASP A 524 -8.20 6.18 21.57
N ARG A 525 -7.19 6.95 21.98
CA ARG A 525 -6.96 8.31 21.47
C ARG A 525 -6.04 8.26 20.25
N PRO A 526 -6.44 8.85 19.11
CA PRO A 526 -5.58 8.89 17.94
C PRO A 526 -4.38 9.82 18.17
N ALA A 527 -3.27 9.56 17.47
CA ALA A 527 -2.17 10.51 17.42
C ALA A 527 -2.62 11.77 16.65
N VAL A 528 -2.34 12.95 17.21
CA VAL A 528 -2.72 14.23 16.59
C VAL A 528 -1.57 15.22 16.65
N ILE A 529 -1.44 16.02 15.61
CA ILE A 529 -0.58 17.20 15.53
C ILE A 529 -1.46 18.38 15.12
N VAL A 530 -1.16 19.58 15.61
CA VAL A 530 -1.85 20.80 15.23
C VAL A 530 -0.87 21.75 14.57
N LEU A 531 -1.16 22.17 13.34
CA LEU A 531 -0.44 23.24 12.64
C LEU A 531 -1.31 24.48 12.61
N LEU A 532 -0.77 25.61 13.07
CA LEU A 532 -1.47 26.89 13.13
C LEU A 532 -0.62 28.01 12.53
N ASP A 533 -1.30 29.01 11.99
CA ASP A 533 -0.70 30.29 11.66
C ASP A 533 -0.25 30.99 12.96
N SER A 534 0.72 31.89 12.82
CA SER A 534 1.26 32.72 13.91
C SER A 534 0.61 34.09 13.97
N ASP A 535 -0.65 34.15 13.57
CA ASP A 535 -1.48 35.35 13.57
C ASP A 535 -2.28 35.48 14.88
N THR A 536 -3.21 36.43 14.95
CA THR A 536 -4.02 36.62 16.16
C THR A 536 -4.95 35.42 16.42
N ALA A 537 -5.52 34.82 15.38
CA ALA A 537 -6.45 33.70 15.52
C ALA A 537 -5.74 32.42 15.97
N GLY A 538 -4.61 32.07 15.36
CA GLY A 538 -3.76 30.94 15.74
C GLY A 538 -3.26 31.07 17.19
N ASN A 539 -2.80 32.26 17.60
CA ASN A 539 -2.39 32.51 18.98
C ASN A 539 -3.53 32.34 20.00
N GLN A 540 -4.78 32.66 19.63
CA GLN A 540 -5.96 32.39 20.47
C GLN A 540 -6.30 30.91 20.51
N ALA A 541 -6.16 30.20 19.39
CA ALA A 541 -6.36 28.76 19.32
C ALA A 541 -5.36 28.01 20.21
N VAL A 542 -4.06 28.37 20.16
CA VAL A 542 -3.02 27.80 21.05
C VAL A 542 -3.37 28.00 22.52
N LYS A 543 -3.79 29.20 22.93
CA LYS A 543 -4.23 29.48 24.31
C LYS A 543 -5.43 28.60 24.70
N SER A 544 -6.36 28.39 23.78
CA SER A 544 -7.55 27.58 24.00
C SER A 544 -7.21 26.09 24.12
N LEU A 545 -6.29 25.58 23.29
CA LEU A 545 -5.78 24.20 23.34
C LEU A 545 -5.03 23.90 24.64
N LYS A 546 -4.16 24.83 25.07
CA LYS A 546 -3.41 24.73 26.33
C LYS A 546 -4.31 24.78 27.56
N LYS A 547 -5.45 25.48 27.49
CA LYS A 547 -6.42 25.55 28.60
C LYS A 547 -7.37 24.36 28.61
N GLY A 548 -7.90 24.00 27.44
CA GLY A 548 -8.90 22.97 27.19
C GLY A 548 -10.18 23.05 28.04
N PRO A 549 -11.11 22.08 27.87
CA PRO A 549 -12.32 21.97 28.68
C PRO A 549 -11.97 21.71 30.15
N ASN A 550 -12.66 22.39 31.07
CA ASN A 550 -12.46 22.25 32.53
C ASN A 550 -11.03 22.54 33.02
N GLY A 551 -10.21 23.28 32.25
CA GLY A 551 -8.85 23.64 32.62
C GLY A 551 -7.81 22.53 32.39
N LYS A 552 -8.16 21.48 31.64
CA LYS A 552 -7.25 20.40 31.23
C LYS A 552 -6.91 20.52 29.75
N PRO A 553 -5.63 20.56 29.35
CA PRO A 553 -5.21 20.57 27.95
C PRO A 553 -5.79 19.37 27.18
N VAL A 554 -6.28 19.61 25.95
CA VAL A 554 -6.81 18.53 25.07
C VAL A 554 -5.66 17.77 24.38
N ILE A 555 -4.49 18.39 24.31
CA ILE A 555 -3.27 17.86 23.69
C ILE A 555 -2.05 18.39 24.42
N ASP A 556 -0.96 17.62 24.42
CA ASP A 556 0.31 18.11 24.91
C ASP A 556 0.77 19.30 24.03
N PRO A 557 1.17 20.43 24.63
CA PRO A 557 1.70 21.58 23.90
C PRO A 557 2.84 21.25 22.92
N GLU A 558 3.59 20.16 23.13
CA GLU A 558 4.67 19.78 22.21
C GLU A 558 4.18 19.39 20.81
N PHE A 559 2.90 19.01 20.66
CA PHE A 559 2.29 18.63 19.37
C PHE A 559 1.58 19.79 18.66
N ILE A 560 1.76 21.00 19.17
CA ILE A 560 1.25 22.23 18.56
C ILE A 560 2.44 22.94 17.91
N LEU A 561 2.42 23.05 16.58
CA LEU A 561 3.41 23.79 15.80
C LEU A 561 2.75 25.08 15.27
N GLN A 562 3.30 26.24 15.62
CA GLN A 562 2.97 27.48 14.91
C GLN A 562 4.01 27.74 13.82
N LEU A 563 3.60 28.26 12.66
CA LEU A 563 4.51 28.48 11.53
C LEU A 563 5.67 29.45 11.81
N GLY A 564 5.48 30.38 12.73
CA GLY A 564 6.50 31.31 13.20
C GLY A 564 7.53 30.68 14.13
N ASP A 565 7.30 29.45 14.61
CA ASP A 565 8.27 28.67 15.38
C ASP A 565 9.27 27.93 14.46
N LEU A 566 9.11 27.98 13.13
CA LEU A 566 10.07 27.40 12.20
C LEU A 566 11.45 28.08 12.34
N PRO A 567 12.57 27.34 12.17
CA PRO A 567 13.91 27.92 12.34
C PRO A 567 14.17 29.03 11.31
N ALA A 568 14.17 30.28 11.78
CA ALA A 568 14.19 31.48 10.93
C ALA A 568 15.46 31.61 10.07
N ASP A 569 16.56 30.95 10.45
CA ASP A 569 17.81 30.88 9.69
C ASP A 569 17.76 29.90 8.52
N THR A 570 16.75 29.03 8.48
CA THR A 570 16.60 27.98 7.46
C THR A 570 15.46 28.25 6.47
N VAL A 571 14.58 29.21 6.76
CA VAL A 571 13.41 29.53 5.93
C VAL A 571 13.54 30.94 5.35
N THR A 572 13.35 31.06 4.05
CA THR A 572 13.40 32.34 3.33
C THR A 572 11.99 32.81 3.01
N SER A 573 11.52 33.87 3.66
CA SER A 573 10.20 34.47 3.40
C SER A 573 10.32 35.81 2.67
N SER A 574 9.32 36.12 1.82
CA SER A 574 9.14 37.46 1.26
C SER A 574 8.51 38.44 2.26
N ASN A 575 7.87 37.92 3.31
CA ASN A 575 7.30 38.72 4.38
C ASN A 575 8.40 39.23 5.32
N PRO A 576 8.55 40.55 5.51
CA PRO A 576 9.57 41.13 6.40
C PRO A 576 9.46 40.69 7.86
N THR A 577 8.28 40.27 8.32
CA THR A 577 8.09 39.78 9.70
C THR A 577 8.43 38.29 9.86
N GLY A 578 8.90 37.62 8.80
CA GLY A 578 9.12 36.18 8.78
C GLY A 578 7.88 35.39 8.39
N VAL A 579 7.86 34.10 8.68
CA VAL A 579 6.74 33.21 8.36
C VAL A 579 5.65 33.37 9.40
N THR A 580 4.49 33.88 9.00
CA THR A 580 3.30 34.00 9.86
C THR A 580 2.16 33.11 9.41
N ALA A 581 1.98 32.93 8.11
CA ALA A 581 1.00 32.03 7.51
C ALA A 581 1.67 31.11 6.49
N ILE A 582 1.00 30.04 6.07
CA ILE A 582 1.61 29.03 5.18
C ILE A 582 2.00 29.64 3.82
N GLU A 583 1.26 30.65 3.37
CA GLU A 583 1.56 31.37 2.13
C GLU A 583 2.87 32.17 2.20
N ASP A 584 3.40 32.45 3.40
CA ASP A 584 4.70 33.11 3.57
C ASP A 584 5.90 32.21 3.24
N LEU A 585 5.66 30.90 3.06
CA LEU A 585 6.64 29.96 2.52
C LEU A 585 6.75 30.07 0.98
N VAL A 586 5.82 30.77 0.32
CA VAL A 586 5.80 30.98 -1.13
C VAL A 586 6.59 32.25 -1.49
N PRO A 587 7.66 32.14 -2.29
CA PRO A 587 8.40 33.31 -2.76
C PRO A 587 7.54 34.23 -3.63
N ALA A 588 7.69 35.55 -3.45
CA ALA A 588 6.93 36.57 -4.17
C ALA A 588 6.88 36.39 -5.72
N PRO A 589 7.96 35.98 -6.42
CA PRO A 589 7.89 35.72 -7.86
C PRO A 589 6.86 34.66 -8.24
N ILE A 590 6.80 33.56 -7.47
CA ILE A 590 5.80 32.49 -7.66
C ILE A 590 4.41 33.00 -7.29
N GLY A 591 4.28 33.73 -6.18
CA GLY A 591 3.00 34.33 -5.77
C GLY A 591 2.40 35.23 -6.85
N ILE A 592 3.21 36.06 -7.51
CA ILE A 592 2.76 36.93 -8.61
C ILE A 592 2.32 36.12 -9.83
N ALA A 593 3.12 35.13 -10.23
CA ALA A 593 2.76 34.25 -11.34
C ALA A 593 1.45 33.48 -11.05
N ALA A 594 1.27 33.03 -9.80
CA ALA A 594 0.05 32.37 -9.36
C ALA A 594 -1.16 33.29 -9.41
N VAL A 595 -1.05 34.56 -8.99
CA VAL A 595 -2.14 35.54 -9.13
C VAL A 595 -2.49 35.79 -10.60
N LYS A 596 -1.48 35.88 -11.49
CA LYS A 596 -1.71 36.06 -12.93
C LYS A 596 -2.42 34.86 -13.55
N ARG A 597 -2.06 33.65 -13.13
CA ARG A 597 -2.70 32.41 -13.56
C ARG A 597 -4.14 32.31 -13.04
N TYR A 598 -4.35 32.56 -11.75
CA TYR A 598 -5.67 32.62 -11.14
C TYR A 598 -6.59 33.60 -11.88
N ALA A 599 -6.07 34.80 -12.19
CA ALA A 599 -6.82 35.80 -12.95
C ALA A 599 -7.21 35.32 -14.35
N ALA A 600 -6.32 34.62 -15.05
CA ALA A 600 -6.61 34.07 -16.38
C ALA A 600 -7.66 32.96 -16.36
N GLU A 601 -7.81 32.25 -15.24
CA GLU A 601 -8.77 31.16 -15.08
C GLU A 601 -10.15 31.66 -14.60
N PHE A 602 -10.18 32.63 -13.68
CA PHE A 602 -11.42 33.00 -12.97
C PHE A 602 -11.98 34.39 -13.30
N LEU A 603 -11.21 35.28 -13.93
CA LEU A 603 -11.69 36.63 -14.29
C LEU A 603 -11.99 36.75 -15.79
N ASP A 604 -12.68 37.83 -16.16
CA ASP A 604 -12.85 38.14 -17.58
C ASP A 604 -11.51 38.53 -18.23
N PRO A 605 -11.36 38.33 -19.56
CA PRO A 605 -10.09 38.56 -20.25
C PRO A 605 -9.53 39.99 -20.09
N GLN A 606 -10.37 41.02 -19.92
CA GLN A 606 -9.89 42.39 -19.77
C GLN A 606 -9.33 42.65 -18.37
N GLN A 607 -10.00 42.15 -17.32
CA GLN A 607 -9.49 42.19 -15.96
C GLN A 607 -8.20 41.35 -15.82
N ALA A 608 -8.19 40.14 -16.38
CA ALA A 608 -7.02 39.27 -16.37
C ALA A 608 -5.80 39.94 -17.03
N GLN A 609 -6.02 40.66 -18.14
CA GLN A 609 -4.97 41.40 -18.84
C GLN A 609 -4.35 42.52 -17.98
N LYS A 610 -5.14 43.20 -17.14
CA LYS A 610 -4.61 44.24 -16.24
C LYS A 610 -3.63 43.65 -15.22
N LEU A 611 -3.92 42.46 -14.69
CA LEU A 611 -3.09 41.79 -13.69
C LEU A 611 -1.78 41.24 -14.26
N GLN A 612 -1.65 41.10 -15.59
CA GLN A 612 -0.36 40.77 -16.22
C GLN A 612 0.73 41.81 -15.93
N ALA A 613 0.34 43.06 -15.64
CA ALA A 613 1.26 44.15 -15.33
C ALA A 613 1.86 44.09 -13.91
N LEU A 614 1.38 43.21 -13.03
CA LEU A 614 1.82 43.07 -11.64
C LEU A 614 3.31 42.68 -11.54
N LYS A 615 4.08 43.38 -10.71
CA LYS A 615 5.53 43.21 -10.49
C LYS A 615 5.88 43.05 -9.00
N PRO A 616 7.05 42.46 -8.67
CA PRO A 616 7.49 42.27 -7.28
C PRO A 616 7.48 43.54 -6.41
N LYS A 617 7.82 44.69 -7.01
CA LYS A 617 7.84 46.00 -6.32
C LYS A 617 6.44 46.53 -5.92
N ASP A 618 5.38 45.96 -6.49
CA ASP A 618 4.01 46.41 -6.24
C ASP A 618 3.44 45.76 -4.96
N ILE A 619 4.11 44.72 -4.44
CA ILE A 619 3.77 44.05 -3.18
C ILE A 619 4.26 44.89 -2.01
N THR A 620 3.36 45.16 -1.06
CA THR A 620 3.65 45.94 0.14
C THR A 620 3.06 45.24 1.36
N PHE A 621 3.87 44.98 2.39
CA PHE A 621 3.47 44.21 3.57
C PHE A 621 2.95 45.06 4.76
N GLY A 622 2.79 46.37 4.60
CA GLY A 622 2.61 47.32 5.71
C GLY A 622 1.51 46.97 6.73
N ASP A 623 0.28 46.73 6.26
CA ASP A 623 -0.88 46.38 7.10
C ASP A 623 -1.43 44.96 6.80
N CYS A 624 -0.63 44.11 6.15
CA CYS A 624 -1.06 42.79 5.68
C CYS A 624 -0.79 41.71 6.74
N ALA A 625 -1.66 40.69 6.84
CA ALA A 625 -1.42 39.58 7.75
C ALA A 625 -0.36 38.58 7.22
N GLY A 626 0.01 38.68 5.94
CA GLY A 626 1.03 37.85 5.31
C GLY A 626 1.11 38.05 3.79
N THR A 627 1.79 37.14 3.11
CA THR A 627 2.05 37.17 1.66
C THR A 627 0.77 37.11 0.84
N HIS A 628 -0.23 36.32 1.27
CA HIS A 628 -1.53 36.26 0.60
C HIS A 628 -2.21 37.63 0.52
N ASP A 629 -2.39 38.29 1.66
CA ASP A 629 -3.04 39.60 1.76
C ASP A 629 -2.24 40.69 1.03
N ALA A 630 -0.91 40.59 1.05
CA ALA A 630 -0.05 41.51 0.32
C ALA A 630 -0.22 41.38 -1.20
N LEU A 631 -0.41 40.15 -1.71
CA LEU A 631 -0.69 39.87 -3.11
C LEU A 631 -2.10 40.31 -3.51
N GLU A 632 -3.11 40.02 -2.68
CA GLU A 632 -4.49 40.45 -2.90
C GLU A 632 -4.58 41.98 -2.94
N GLY A 633 -3.98 42.66 -1.95
CA GLY A 633 -3.93 44.13 -1.91
C GLY A 633 -3.21 44.75 -3.10
N ALA A 634 -2.15 44.11 -3.61
CA ALA A 634 -1.45 44.58 -4.80
C ALA A 634 -2.30 44.41 -6.08
N ALA A 635 -3.01 43.29 -6.22
CA ALA A 635 -3.91 43.03 -7.33
C ALA A 635 -5.17 43.91 -7.30
N ALA A 636 -5.75 44.15 -6.11
CA ALA A 636 -6.91 45.02 -5.92
C ALA A 636 -6.67 46.48 -6.31
N ARG A 637 -5.41 46.95 -6.31
CA ARG A 637 -5.03 48.27 -6.85
C ARG A 637 -5.14 48.36 -8.38
N LEU A 638 -5.11 47.23 -9.09
CA LEU A 638 -5.21 47.15 -10.55
C LEU A 638 -6.62 46.78 -11.01
N VAL A 639 -7.31 45.94 -10.24
CA VAL A 639 -8.67 45.48 -10.52
C VAL A 639 -9.53 45.73 -9.28
N ASP A 640 -10.46 46.67 -9.39
CA ASP A 640 -11.35 47.02 -8.29
C ASP A 640 -12.24 45.84 -7.88
N GLY A 641 -12.41 45.63 -6.57
CA GLY A 641 -13.16 44.50 -6.01
C GLY A 641 -12.50 43.13 -6.20
N PHE A 642 -11.22 43.06 -6.59
CA PHE A 642 -10.51 41.79 -6.69
C PHE A 642 -10.44 41.08 -5.33
N HIS A 643 -10.84 39.80 -5.32
CA HIS A 643 -10.70 38.91 -4.19
C HIS A 643 -9.85 37.71 -4.61
N LEU A 644 -8.82 37.40 -3.81
CA LEU A 644 -7.98 36.24 -4.03
C LEU A 644 -8.47 35.09 -3.14
N ASP A 645 -9.16 34.10 -3.73
CA ASP A 645 -9.54 32.90 -2.99
C ASP A 645 -8.29 32.08 -2.64
N LYS A 646 -8.12 31.72 -1.36
CA LYS A 646 -6.94 30.99 -0.86
C LYS A 646 -6.76 29.61 -1.52
N VAL A 647 -7.84 28.88 -1.82
CA VAL A 647 -7.76 27.54 -2.43
C VAL A 647 -7.36 27.65 -3.90
N GLY A 648 -7.98 28.58 -4.64
CA GLY A 648 -7.63 28.90 -6.02
C GLY A 648 -6.20 29.41 -6.15
N PHE A 649 -5.74 30.24 -5.20
CA PHE A 649 -4.36 30.69 -5.12
C PHE A 649 -3.39 29.52 -4.88
N ALA A 650 -3.65 28.66 -3.88
CA ALA A 650 -2.83 27.48 -3.60
C ALA A 650 -2.69 26.55 -4.82
N ARG A 651 -3.78 26.29 -5.55
CA ARG A 651 -3.76 25.52 -6.81
C ARG A 651 -2.91 26.19 -7.88
N SER A 652 -3.06 27.51 -8.03
CA SER A 652 -2.30 28.29 -9.00
C SER A 652 -0.79 28.28 -8.69
N VAL A 653 -0.42 28.36 -7.42
CA VAL A 653 0.99 28.23 -6.97
C VAL A 653 1.57 26.88 -7.41
N LEU A 654 0.86 25.78 -7.16
CA LEU A 654 1.31 24.43 -7.53
C LEU A 654 1.42 24.24 -9.05
N ASP A 655 0.48 24.79 -9.81
CA ASP A 655 0.55 24.76 -11.28
C ASP A 655 1.72 25.59 -11.82
N VAL A 656 2.00 26.76 -11.25
CA VAL A 656 3.16 27.60 -11.66
C VAL A 656 4.46 26.83 -11.47
N VAL A 657 4.72 26.27 -10.28
CA VAL A 657 5.97 25.52 -10.05
C VAL A 657 6.07 24.25 -10.88
N ARG A 658 4.95 23.72 -11.37
CA ARG A 658 4.90 22.52 -12.21
C ARG A 658 5.17 22.80 -13.69
N TYR A 659 4.66 23.92 -14.22
CA TYR A 659 4.64 24.17 -15.66
C TYR A 659 5.50 25.35 -16.11
N GLU A 660 5.87 26.28 -15.22
CA GLU A 660 6.69 27.44 -15.57
C GLU A 660 8.15 27.20 -15.22
N ASN A 661 9.00 27.07 -16.25
CA ASN A 661 10.43 26.79 -16.08
C ASN A 661 11.26 28.04 -15.73
N ASP A 662 10.72 29.24 -15.96
CA ASP A 662 11.46 30.51 -15.81
C ASP A 662 11.67 30.95 -14.34
N LEU A 663 11.08 30.23 -13.39
CA LEU A 663 11.10 30.54 -11.96
C LEU A 663 11.93 29.54 -11.12
N THR A 664 12.91 28.85 -11.73
CA THR A 664 13.66 27.76 -11.08
C THR A 664 14.23 28.13 -9.71
N GLN A 665 14.91 29.27 -9.58
CA GLN A 665 15.51 29.70 -8.30
C GLN A 665 14.46 29.96 -7.20
N ALA A 666 13.33 30.55 -7.57
CA ALA A 666 12.22 30.75 -6.64
C ALA A 666 11.59 29.41 -6.26
N ALA A 667 11.47 28.47 -7.20
CA ALA A 667 10.95 27.14 -6.93
C ALA A 667 11.87 26.35 -6.00
N GLU A 668 13.19 26.42 -6.17
CA GLU A 668 14.17 25.82 -5.26
C GLU A 668 14.08 26.41 -3.84
N SER A 669 13.90 27.73 -3.72
CA SER A 669 13.69 28.39 -2.43
C SER A 669 12.39 27.93 -1.76
N MET A 670 11.31 27.80 -2.53
CA MET A 670 10.03 27.28 -2.04
C MET A 670 10.17 25.82 -1.59
N ASP A 671 10.82 24.99 -2.41
CA ASP A 671 11.10 23.59 -2.10
C ASP A 671 11.89 23.49 -0.77
N ALA A 672 12.94 24.30 -0.59
CA ALA A 672 13.71 24.35 0.66
C ALA A 672 12.86 24.73 1.88
N ASN A 673 12.01 25.76 1.76
CA ASN A 673 11.10 26.18 2.83
C ASN A 673 10.16 25.06 3.27
N PHE A 674 9.52 24.37 2.31
CA PHE A 674 8.61 23.26 2.62
C PHE A 674 9.34 22.03 3.17
N ARG A 675 10.59 21.77 2.78
CA ARG A 675 11.41 20.70 3.39
C ARG A 675 11.63 20.94 4.88
N VAL A 676 11.86 22.18 5.31
CA VAL A 676 11.99 22.52 6.74
C VAL A 676 10.69 22.20 7.49
N LEU A 677 9.55 22.67 6.97
CA LEU A 677 8.24 22.37 7.57
C LEU A 677 7.96 20.86 7.65
N PHE A 678 8.24 20.12 6.57
CA PHE A 678 8.00 18.67 6.54
C PHE A 678 8.90 17.90 7.51
N ARG A 679 10.16 18.32 7.71
CA ARG A 679 11.03 17.72 8.74
C ARG A 679 10.46 17.89 10.15
N GLU A 680 9.99 19.08 10.49
CA GLU A 680 9.36 19.35 11.79
C GLU A 680 8.09 18.51 11.98
N LEU A 681 7.20 18.50 10.97
CA LEU A 681 5.99 17.69 10.99
C LEU A 681 6.28 16.19 11.11
N ARG A 682 7.30 15.66 10.41
CA ARG A 682 7.70 14.25 10.50
C ARG A 682 8.25 13.89 11.87
N GLN A 683 9.01 14.78 12.51
CA GLN A 683 9.49 14.57 13.88
C GLN A 683 8.33 14.55 14.88
N LEU A 684 7.39 15.49 14.74
CA LEU A 684 6.17 15.54 15.55
C LEU A 684 5.31 14.28 15.35
N GLN A 685 5.12 13.82 14.11
CA GLN A 685 4.36 12.62 13.79
C GLN A 685 4.94 11.38 14.48
N ARG A 686 6.27 11.20 14.42
CA ARG A 686 6.94 10.07 15.09
C ARG A 686 6.78 10.13 16.61
N ARG A 687 6.82 11.33 17.21
CA ARG A 687 6.60 11.52 18.64
C ARG A 687 5.14 11.24 19.02
N ALA A 688 4.18 11.78 18.28
CA ALA A 688 2.74 11.59 18.53
C ALA A 688 2.31 10.13 18.39
N LEU A 689 2.84 9.40 17.39
CA LEU A 689 2.58 7.97 17.23
C LEU A 689 3.15 7.14 18.40
N ARG A 690 4.34 7.51 18.89
CA ARG A 690 4.92 6.88 20.09
C ARG A 690 4.09 7.16 21.33
N GLU A 691 3.67 8.41 21.56
CA GLU A 691 2.78 8.77 22.67
C GLU A 691 1.49 7.95 22.62
N ALA A 692 0.81 7.91 21.48
CA ALA A 692 -0.43 7.14 21.32
C ALA A 692 -0.23 5.64 21.57
N ALA A 693 0.89 5.05 21.14
CA ALA A 693 1.24 3.66 21.42
C ALA A 693 1.46 3.44 22.93
N THR A 694 2.21 4.32 23.59
CA THR A 694 2.45 4.28 25.04
C THR A 694 1.17 4.44 25.85
N GLU A 695 0.28 5.36 25.46
CA GLU A 695 -1.04 5.54 26.07
C GLU A 695 -1.88 4.25 25.97
N LYS A 696 -1.89 3.63 24.79
CA LYS A 696 -2.62 2.37 24.54
C LYS A 696 -2.11 1.22 25.41
N THR A 697 -0.78 1.06 25.51
CA THR A 697 -0.15 0.06 26.37
C THR A 697 -0.49 0.31 27.84
N SER A 698 -0.36 1.56 28.31
CA SER A 698 -0.67 1.94 29.68
C SER A 698 -2.14 1.70 30.04
N ALA A 699 -3.07 2.04 29.13
CA ALA A 699 -4.50 1.77 29.30
C ALA A 699 -4.80 0.28 29.36
N LYS A 700 -4.15 -0.54 28.51
CA LYS A 700 -4.28 -2.00 28.55
C LYS A 700 -3.86 -2.56 29.90
N ILE A 701 -2.70 -2.14 30.42
CA ILE A 701 -2.19 -2.57 31.73
C ILE A 701 -3.17 -2.16 32.84
N LYS A 702 -3.68 -0.92 32.82
CA LYS A 702 -4.68 -0.45 33.80
C LYS A 702 -5.96 -1.30 33.77
N ARG A 703 -6.43 -1.70 32.58
CA ARG A 703 -7.61 -2.59 32.42
C ARG A 703 -7.34 -3.99 32.97
N LEU A 704 -6.19 -4.60 32.67
CA LEU A 704 -5.78 -5.91 33.20
C LEU A 704 -5.76 -5.90 34.73
N LYS A 705 -5.05 -4.93 35.33
CA LYS A 705 -5.01 -4.77 36.80
C LYS A 705 -6.40 -4.60 37.40
N ARG A 706 -7.24 -3.75 36.80
CA ARG A 706 -8.61 -3.52 37.29
C ARG A 706 -9.49 -4.76 37.20
N SER A 707 -9.42 -5.51 36.09
CA SER A 707 -10.16 -6.76 35.93
C SER A 707 -9.75 -7.76 37.01
N PHE A 708 -8.45 -7.97 37.18
CA PHE A 708 -7.93 -8.87 38.20
C PHE A 708 -8.41 -8.48 39.62
N LEU A 709 -8.36 -7.20 39.98
CA LEU A 709 -8.81 -6.74 41.30
C LEU A 709 -10.34 -6.85 41.50
N LEU A 710 -11.13 -6.87 40.42
CA LEU A 710 -12.57 -7.14 40.49
C LEU A 710 -12.86 -8.63 40.68
N ASP A 711 -12.13 -9.49 39.98
CA ASP A 711 -12.26 -10.95 40.06
C ASP A 711 -11.70 -11.49 41.39
N HIS A 712 -10.72 -10.79 41.98
CA HIS A 712 -10.02 -11.14 43.20
C HIS A 712 -10.11 -10.03 44.27
N PRO A 713 -11.28 -9.83 44.92
CA PRO A 713 -11.50 -8.69 45.81
C PRO A 713 -10.77 -8.80 47.16
N THR A 714 -10.50 -10.03 47.63
CA THR A 714 -9.95 -10.28 48.98
C THR A 714 -8.75 -11.22 48.99
N TRP A 715 -8.62 -12.11 48.01
CA TRP A 715 -7.52 -13.05 47.86
C TRP A 715 -7.36 -13.46 46.39
N ALA A 716 -6.16 -13.90 46.03
CA ALA A 716 -5.87 -14.58 44.76
C ALA A 716 -4.84 -15.70 45.02
N SER A 717 -4.81 -16.71 44.15
CA SER A 717 -3.71 -17.68 44.13
C SER A 717 -2.44 -17.05 43.52
N ARG A 718 -1.28 -17.63 43.83
CA ARG A 718 -0.01 -17.24 43.19
C ARG A 718 -0.06 -17.42 41.68
N GLU A 719 -0.66 -18.51 41.20
CA GLU A 719 -0.88 -18.76 39.77
C GLU A 719 -1.66 -17.63 39.09
N ALA A 720 -2.77 -17.17 39.69
CA ALA A 720 -3.57 -16.10 39.11
C ALA A 720 -2.79 -14.78 39.00
N ALA A 721 -1.95 -14.47 40.00
CA ALA A 721 -1.08 -13.30 39.94
C ALA A 721 0.06 -13.45 38.92
N LEU A 722 0.65 -14.64 38.78
CA LEU A 722 1.66 -14.90 37.76
C LEU A 722 1.09 -14.69 36.36
N LEU A 723 -0.10 -15.24 36.08
CA LEU A 723 -0.79 -15.06 34.80
C LEU A 723 -1.06 -13.59 34.50
N LEU A 724 -1.53 -12.80 35.48
CA LEU A 724 -1.69 -11.36 35.31
C LEU A 724 -0.36 -10.67 34.94
N LEU A 725 0.72 -11.00 35.65
CA LEU A 725 2.02 -10.37 35.42
C LEU A 725 2.61 -10.78 34.05
N ASP A 726 2.42 -12.03 33.64
CA ASP A 726 2.78 -12.51 32.29
C ASP A 726 1.96 -11.79 31.21
N ASP A 727 0.65 -11.59 31.42
CA ASP A 727 -0.21 -10.84 30.51
C ASP A 727 0.23 -9.38 30.37
N ILE A 728 0.72 -8.78 31.47
CA ILE A 728 1.30 -7.44 31.47
C ILE A 728 2.62 -7.43 30.70
N GLU A 729 3.56 -8.32 31.02
CA GLU A 729 4.89 -8.40 30.37
C GLU A 729 4.77 -8.65 28.86
N THR A 730 3.83 -9.51 28.45
CA THR A 730 3.52 -9.80 27.04
C THR A 730 3.02 -8.58 26.26
N GLY A 731 2.49 -7.57 26.97
CA GLY A 731 2.04 -6.32 26.38
C GLY A 731 3.14 -5.26 26.19
N LEU A 732 4.35 -5.48 26.72
CA LEU A 732 5.41 -4.49 26.75
C LEU A 732 6.27 -4.56 25.48
N ASP A 733 6.79 -3.41 25.05
CA ASP A 733 7.75 -3.33 23.95
C ASP A 733 9.20 -3.48 24.47
N SER A 734 10.19 -3.15 23.64
CA SER A 734 11.62 -3.16 23.99
C SER A 734 12.15 -1.77 24.44
N SER A 735 11.28 -0.89 24.92
CA SER A 735 11.67 0.44 25.41
C SER A 735 12.34 0.39 26.79
N VAL A 736 12.99 1.49 27.17
CA VAL A 736 13.55 1.66 28.52
C VAL A 736 12.44 1.59 29.58
N ASP A 737 11.30 2.23 29.32
CA ASP A 737 10.11 2.21 30.17
C ASP A 737 9.60 0.76 30.39
N ALA A 738 9.63 -0.08 29.34
CA ALA A 738 9.30 -1.49 29.43
C ALA A 738 10.27 -2.30 30.29
N GLU A 739 11.58 -2.07 30.17
CA GLU A 739 12.58 -2.75 30.99
C GLU A 739 12.49 -2.37 32.47
N ASP A 740 12.20 -1.10 32.76
CA ASP A 740 11.94 -0.64 34.12
C ASP A 740 10.70 -1.31 34.71
N LEU A 741 9.61 -1.42 33.93
CA LEU A 741 8.41 -2.13 34.38
C LEU A 741 8.67 -3.63 34.57
N LYS A 742 9.40 -4.30 33.68
CA LYS A 742 9.81 -5.71 33.85
C LYS A 742 10.64 -5.90 35.12
N SER A 743 11.54 -4.97 35.42
CA SER A 743 12.33 -4.98 36.67
C SER A 743 11.44 -4.88 37.91
N GLN A 744 10.41 -4.01 37.88
CA GLN A 744 9.42 -3.92 38.96
C GLN A 744 8.59 -5.20 39.09
N ILE A 745 8.15 -5.79 37.97
CA ILE A 745 7.40 -7.06 37.95
C ILE A 745 8.23 -8.19 38.57
N ARG A 746 9.52 -8.32 38.23
CA ARG A 746 10.44 -9.28 38.86
C ARG A 746 10.55 -9.07 40.37
N SER A 747 10.56 -7.81 40.82
CA SER A 747 10.57 -7.49 42.25
C SER A 747 9.28 -7.93 42.93
N VAL A 748 8.11 -7.68 42.31
CA VAL A 748 6.81 -8.15 42.79
C VAL A 748 6.76 -9.69 42.88
N ARG A 749 7.24 -10.40 41.85
CA ARG A 749 7.31 -11.87 41.86
C ARG A 749 8.06 -12.40 43.08
N ARG A 750 9.24 -11.84 43.34
CA ARG A 750 10.09 -12.21 44.46
C ARG A 750 9.46 -11.85 45.81
N ASP A 751 9.01 -10.60 45.95
CA ASP A 751 8.56 -10.06 47.25
C ASP A 751 7.27 -10.73 47.74
N PHE A 752 6.45 -11.26 46.83
CA PHE A 752 5.22 -12.00 47.14
C PHE A 752 5.33 -13.51 46.94
N THR A 753 6.54 -14.05 46.71
CA THR A 753 6.81 -15.50 46.57
C THR A 753 5.96 -16.18 45.50
N LEU A 754 5.75 -15.51 44.36
CA LEU A 754 4.78 -15.98 43.36
C LEU A 754 5.22 -17.26 42.63
N ASP A 755 6.54 -17.51 42.55
CA ASP A 755 7.12 -18.68 41.87
C ASP A 755 7.11 -19.97 42.73
N ASP A 756 6.60 -19.91 43.97
CA ASP A 756 6.44 -21.07 44.87
C ASP A 756 5.17 -21.88 44.51
N GLU A 757 4.62 -22.67 45.44
CA GLU A 757 3.46 -23.56 45.20
C GLU A 757 2.28 -22.79 44.54
N PRO A 758 1.91 -23.08 43.27
CA PRO A 758 1.02 -22.21 42.48
C PRO A 758 -0.40 -22.07 43.02
N THR A 759 -0.86 -23.12 43.71
CA THR A 759 -2.23 -23.22 44.24
C THR A 759 -2.42 -22.48 45.57
N GLU A 760 -1.33 -22.07 46.23
CA GLU A 760 -1.40 -21.36 47.50
C GLU A 760 -1.85 -19.90 47.33
N PRO A 761 -2.52 -19.33 48.34
CA PRO A 761 -2.88 -17.92 48.33
C PRO A 761 -1.64 -17.03 48.47
N ILE A 762 -1.71 -15.83 47.92
CA ILE A 762 -0.65 -14.81 48.07
C ILE A 762 -0.51 -14.42 49.56
N PRO A 763 0.70 -14.49 50.16
CA PRO A 763 0.88 -14.31 51.62
C PRO A 763 0.42 -12.96 52.18
N ASP A 764 0.60 -11.88 51.41
CA ASP A 764 0.14 -10.52 51.73
C ASP A 764 -0.61 -9.92 50.53
N PHE A 765 -1.85 -10.35 50.32
CA PHE A 765 -2.67 -9.86 49.22
C PHE A 765 -2.93 -8.34 49.27
N PRO A 766 -3.17 -7.70 50.43
CA PRO A 766 -3.24 -6.24 50.52
C PRO A 766 -1.95 -5.53 50.07
N GLY A 767 -0.79 -6.04 50.48
CA GLY A 767 0.51 -5.55 50.03
C GLY A 767 0.69 -5.75 48.52
N PHE A 768 0.28 -6.89 47.99
CA PHE A 768 0.34 -7.20 46.56
C PHE A 768 -0.53 -6.25 45.75
N ARG A 769 -1.74 -5.93 46.22
CA ARG A 769 -2.60 -4.92 45.62
C ARG A 769 -1.93 -3.55 45.57
N SER A 770 -1.27 -3.13 46.65
CA SER A 770 -0.52 -1.87 46.67
C SER A 770 0.67 -1.89 45.70
N ALA A 771 1.34 -3.04 45.55
CA ALA A 771 2.43 -3.20 44.60
C ALA A 771 1.93 -3.17 43.15
N LEU A 772 0.80 -3.83 42.84
CA LEU A 772 0.14 -3.76 41.54
C LEU A 772 -0.26 -2.33 41.18
N ASP A 773 -0.78 -1.55 42.12
CA ASP A 773 -1.13 -0.14 41.86
C ASP A 773 0.11 0.69 41.48
N LYS A 774 1.28 0.38 42.05
CA LYS A 774 2.57 1.03 41.73
C LYS A 774 3.18 0.61 40.40
N LEU A 775 2.76 -0.52 39.81
CA LEU A 775 3.21 -0.92 38.48
C LEU A 775 2.64 0.03 37.43
N VAL A 776 3.42 1.03 37.05
CA VAL A 776 3.06 2.05 36.07
C VAL A 776 4.07 1.98 34.92
N TYR A 777 3.57 1.77 33.70
CA TYR A 777 4.41 1.73 32.50
C TYR A 777 5.07 3.09 32.23
N ARG A 778 4.28 4.16 32.37
CA ARG A 778 4.73 5.55 32.41
C ARG A 778 3.65 6.40 33.08
N GLU A 779 4.03 7.40 33.87
CA GLU A 779 3.07 8.38 34.37
C GLU A 779 2.46 9.10 33.17
N ILE A 780 1.19 8.81 32.88
CA ILE A 780 0.41 9.59 31.90
C ILE A 780 0.25 10.97 32.52
N ASN A 781 0.66 12.04 31.81
CA ASN A 781 0.52 13.42 32.28
C ASN A 781 -0.89 13.63 32.88
N GLU A 782 -0.97 14.13 34.12
CA GLU A 782 -2.23 14.36 34.88
C GLU A 782 -3.26 15.22 34.13
N ALA A 783 -2.84 15.92 33.07
CA ALA A 783 -3.70 16.61 32.10
C ALA A 783 -4.78 15.70 31.47
N GLN A 784 -4.61 14.37 31.54
CA GLN A 784 -5.31 13.44 30.65
C GLN A 784 -6.20 12.38 31.35
N GLU A 785 -6.30 12.35 32.68
CA GLU A 785 -7.26 11.51 33.41
C GLU A 785 -8.55 12.30 33.72
N ALA A 786 -9.54 12.22 32.83
CA ALA A 786 -10.94 12.54 33.12
C ALA A 786 -11.85 11.61 32.31
#